data_AF-A0A4V1Q5H9-F1
#
_entry.id   AF-A0A4V1Q5H9-F1
#
_cell.length_a   1.000
_cell.length_b   1.000
_cell.length_c   1.000
_cell.angle_alpha   90.00
_cell.angle_beta   90.00
_cell.angle_gamma   90.00
#
_symmetry.space_group_name_H-M   'P 1'
#
loop_
_entity.id
_entity.type
_entity.pdbx_description
1 polymer ?
#
loop_
_entity_poly.entity_id
_entity_poly.type
_entity_poly.pdbx_seq_one_letter_code
_entity_poly.pdbx_strand_id
1 'polypeptide(L)'
;MTSTLPPLVQALSGSVGSASASALTYPLDLITTRLQLDSPQKAKRRGGIRGGLQLLLFIVYGSKRKQRHGLGWGALYDGLRADLSATMLSSFFYFYFYSFLRSLSTHGLSASITIPALRRILGVQEGRARKPHKPTLFEDLALGFIAGVASRAVSTPLGIITLRLQAEAAEAEDEDSDSDGSMSPVEGADQEQSRSRRSPSPDPKIERTGIANIARLIYEEEGLKGFWKGFGTSALLSINPSITLAFFQLFRKVVVYSRRKSPTGHASQNLRPLEAFFVAAIANSIASSILYPLILAKKRLQTRAGTTSQATLFSVLKEAYLGSYDPHAAHDDHEQDTNSISSTRATARPPLARRSKSSYYSADAPKVEGIEGLYQGLQMQILKGFFNQEDEFRRRSVSDRFEEGTKAVLIQNARIWTGKKNGTEVIERDILMDKGLIKSIGHLDVASDLVASYGTRLVVVDAEGAWVTPGIVDVHSHLGDYSSPAMQGATDANSFQGTIEPWLRSLDALNTHDTYPLSIAGGVTTSLILPGSGNAIGGQGFVIKLRETAERSPSSMLLEPPYHINASFPNPNLPRRWRHMKYEACLWYTSAKKAKEQQDNFCSQALSDEWKDLGEFPDALQWEALVDVLRGRVKINIHCYEAVDLDALVRLSNEFKFPIAAFHHASEAYLVPDLIKKAHGETPAVALFATNSRYKREAYRSSEFAPRILAQNGITVLMKSDHPITDSRHLIYEAQQAFYYGLPYNLALASVTSNAAEVLGMGHRIGYVKEGYDADLVIWDSHPLALGATPKQVFIDGVPQLEHAYVTPKPDNFQRLPRVPNFGKEAEQAVAYDGLPPLELKKTPIEKTTVFVNVKNVMQRHPSFGIQTVFKAEDDESPLGVVVVEKGRVTCSGDQDSCGLQALQKRGSSDVEFVDLEGGSVAPGLVSFGSPLGLEHISEEPSTNDGVIFDPLTEKVPALLGGETALIMASDGLEFESRDALLAYRFGVTSAITAPKSAGFYGGLGVHFSTGAAHRMESGAVIQDVTAVHVSVRHFEKPSISTQIATLRRLFHNKVDGSVGHYFEKVRTGHIPLVIEAHSADIIATLIILKKEIEAMSRIPLKITITGAAEAHLLANELAQADIGVILVPSRSFPYVWEDRRILPGPPLTNQSSIMALHEAKVVVGIGCQEIWDARNLPFDVAWAAIEAGGRLSREDAFAIGSLNIERLLGVDRDADSIELVATRGGDLLDFHSKNTV
;
A
#
# COMPACT_ATOMS: atom_id res chain seq x y z
N MET A 1 8.79 32.37 12.87
CA MET A 1 7.75 32.39 13.93
C MET A 1 7.18 33.79 13.98
N THR A 2 6.11 34.04 13.22
CA THR A 2 5.45 35.35 13.11
C THR A 2 3.96 35.09 12.90
N SER A 3 3.27 34.84 14.01
CA SER A 3 1.81 34.73 14.06
C SER A 3 1.23 36.10 14.36
N THR A 4 0.21 36.52 13.61
CA THR A 4 -0.56 37.75 13.82
C THR A 4 -1.67 37.60 14.88
N LEU A 5 -1.77 36.42 15.51
CA LEU A 5 -2.82 36.12 16.51
C LEU A 5 -2.66 36.98 17.79
N PRO A 6 -3.76 37.33 18.47
CA PRO A 6 -3.70 38.02 19.76
C PRO A 6 -2.86 37.27 20.82
N PRO A 7 -2.15 37.95 21.74
CA PRO A 7 -1.31 37.32 22.75
C PRO A 7 -1.99 36.22 23.58
N LEU A 8 -3.29 36.36 23.86
CA LEU A 8 -4.09 35.37 24.59
C LEU A 8 -4.24 34.04 23.83
N VAL A 9 -4.42 34.09 22.51
CA VAL A 9 -4.57 32.90 21.66
C VAL A 9 -3.23 32.16 21.53
N GLN A 10 -2.13 32.92 21.40
CA GLN A 10 -0.77 32.37 21.40
C GLN A 10 -0.42 31.73 22.75
N ALA A 11 -0.87 32.33 23.86
CA ALA A 11 -0.69 31.79 25.20
C ALA A 11 -1.46 30.50 25.44
N LEU A 12 -2.72 30.40 24.96
CA LEU A 12 -3.53 29.20 25.04
C LEU A 12 -2.97 28.05 24.18
N SER A 13 -2.64 28.29 22.91
CA SER A 13 -2.10 27.23 22.05
C SER A 13 -0.72 26.76 22.53
N GLY A 14 0.13 27.69 22.97
CA GLY A 14 1.44 27.37 23.54
C GLY A 14 1.38 26.62 24.87
N SER A 15 0.36 26.87 25.71
CA SER A 15 0.17 26.13 26.97
C SER A 15 -0.34 24.71 26.75
N VAL A 16 -1.30 24.51 25.84
CA VAL A 16 -1.80 23.17 25.47
C VAL A 16 -0.70 22.34 24.81
N GLY A 17 0.06 22.91 23.86
CA GLY A 17 1.17 22.21 23.22
C GLY A 17 2.27 21.79 24.22
N SER A 18 2.61 22.66 25.17
CA SER A 18 3.58 22.33 26.22
C SER A 18 3.07 21.25 27.18
N ALA A 19 1.78 21.29 27.56
CA ALA A 19 1.19 20.28 28.43
C ALA A 19 1.19 18.90 27.78
N SER A 20 0.81 18.80 26.50
CA SER A 20 0.84 17.55 25.74
C SER A 20 2.27 16.99 25.63
N ALA A 21 3.26 17.85 25.37
CA ALA A 21 4.67 17.46 25.31
C ALA A 21 5.24 17.01 26.67
N SER A 22 4.81 17.62 27.78
CA SER A 22 5.20 17.20 29.14
C SER A 22 4.51 15.90 29.56
N ALA A 23 3.21 15.71 29.24
CA ALA A 23 2.49 14.47 29.53
C ALA A 23 3.17 13.24 28.92
N LEU A 24 3.60 13.35 27.66
CA LEU A 24 4.29 12.27 26.94
C LEU A 24 5.69 11.97 27.50
N THR A 25 6.40 12.98 28.02
CA THR A 25 7.76 12.83 28.53
C THR A 25 7.87 12.69 30.05
N TYR A 26 6.74 12.68 30.76
CA TYR A 26 6.68 12.65 32.22
C TYR A 26 7.40 11.45 32.86
N PRO A 27 7.25 10.20 32.37
CA PRO A 27 7.94 9.06 32.98
C PRO A 27 9.47 9.19 32.93
N LEU A 28 10.01 9.74 31.83
CA LEU A 28 11.44 10.03 31.70
C LEU A 28 11.87 11.18 32.62
N ASP A 29 11.00 12.16 32.87
CA ASP A 29 11.29 13.26 33.78
C ASP A 29 11.31 12.82 35.24
N LEU A 30 10.37 11.97 35.66
CA LEU A 30 10.33 11.33 36.97
C LEU A 30 11.63 10.55 37.25
N ILE A 31 12.03 9.69 36.30
CA ILE A 31 13.29 8.92 36.39
C ILE A 31 14.51 9.86 36.43
N THR A 32 14.51 10.93 35.64
CA THR A 32 15.62 11.90 35.62
C THR A 32 15.69 12.69 36.92
N THR A 33 14.56 13.12 37.51
CA THR A 33 14.51 13.75 38.84
C THR A 33 15.05 12.80 39.91
N ARG A 34 14.59 11.55 39.97
CA ARG A 34 15.08 10.56 40.94
C ARG A 34 16.60 10.35 40.83
N LEU A 35 17.13 10.16 39.62
CA LEU A 35 18.57 10.03 39.39
C LEU A 35 19.39 11.30 39.74
N GLN A 36 18.79 12.50 39.73
CA GLN A 36 19.45 13.76 40.11
C GLN A 36 19.46 13.98 41.65
N LEU A 37 18.55 13.32 42.38
CA LEU A 37 18.42 13.35 43.83
C LEU A 37 19.16 12.20 44.53
N ASP A 38 19.48 11.11 43.83
CA ASP A 38 20.30 9.99 44.33
C ASP A 38 21.61 10.48 44.99
N SER A 39 21.97 9.84 46.11
CA SER A 39 23.27 10.07 46.76
C SER A 39 24.45 9.59 45.89
N PRO A 40 25.65 10.19 46.04
CA PRO A 40 26.87 9.82 45.31
C PRO A 40 27.11 8.30 45.18
N GLN A 41 26.93 7.58 46.28
CA GLN A 41 27.14 6.12 46.32
C GLN A 41 26.05 5.33 45.56
N LYS A 42 24.78 5.78 45.60
CA LYS A 42 23.68 5.18 44.83
C LYS A 42 23.82 5.47 43.33
N ALA A 43 24.17 6.70 42.97
CA ALA A 43 24.40 7.14 41.59
C ALA A 43 25.48 6.30 40.88
N LYS A 44 26.61 6.08 41.57
CA LYS A 44 27.73 5.27 41.07
C LYS A 44 27.41 3.78 40.92
N ARG A 45 26.50 3.24 41.76
CA ARG A 45 25.97 1.87 41.64
C ARG A 45 25.02 1.69 40.45
N ARG A 46 24.18 2.69 40.15
CA ARG A 46 23.16 2.62 39.09
C ARG A 46 23.76 2.77 37.68
N GLY A 47 24.72 3.67 37.47
CA GLY A 47 25.54 3.69 36.25
C GLY A 47 24.81 4.06 34.94
N GLY A 48 24.55 5.35 34.74
CA GLY A 48 24.12 5.92 33.45
C GLY A 48 22.78 5.37 32.91
N ILE A 49 22.68 5.28 31.57
CA ILE A 49 21.47 4.79 30.86
C ILE A 49 21.00 3.41 31.37
N ARG A 50 21.92 2.50 31.71
CA ARG A 50 21.57 1.17 32.26
C ARG A 50 20.88 1.30 33.61
N GLY A 51 21.33 2.21 34.48
CA GLY A 51 20.69 2.51 35.76
C GLY A 51 19.30 3.11 35.63
N GLY A 52 19.11 4.03 34.68
CA GLY A 52 17.79 4.60 34.38
C GLY A 52 16.79 3.55 33.90
N LEU A 53 17.22 2.63 33.03
CA LEU A 53 16.40 1.51 32.57
C LEU A 53 16.11 0.50 33.69
N GLN A 54 17.08 0.23 34.56
CA GLN A 54 16.91 -0.66 35.72
C GLN A 54 15.94 -0.08 36.76
N LEU A 55 15.95 1.24 36.97
CA LEU A 55 14.99 1.94 37.83
C LEU A 55 13.56 1.90 37.23
N LEU A 56 13.43 2.13 35.91
CA LEU A 56 12.16 1.99 35.19
C LEU A 56 11.56 0.58 35.36
N LEU A 57 12.38 -0.45 35.14
CA LEU A 57 11.95 -1.85 35.28
C LEU A 57 11.60 -2.20 36.73
N PHE A 58 12.30 -1.64 37.72
CA PHE A 58 12.02 -1.84 39.13
C PHE A 58 10.65 -1.26 39.54
N ILE A 59 10.34 -0.02 39.12
CA ILE A 59 9.05 0.63 39.41
C ILE A 59 7.89 -0.15 38.80
N VAL A 60 8.02 -0.57 37.53
CA VAL A 60 6.94 -1.25 36.79
C VAL A 60 6.74 -2.71 37.22
N TYR A 61 7.80 -3.49 37.36
CA TYR A 61 7.73 -4.95 37.52
C TYR A 61 8.14 -5.47 38.90
N GLY A 62 8.76 -4.65 39.76
CA GLY A 62 9.33 -5.09 41.03
C GLY A 62 10.59 -5.94 40.84
N SER A 63 11.09 -6.52 41.93
CA SER A 63 12.34 -7.29 41.93
C SER A 63 12.10 -8.76 42.25
N LYS A 64 12.29 -9.63 41.24
CA LYS A 64 12.34 -11.09 41.41
C LYS A 64 13.37 -11.55 42.45
N ARG A 65 14.42 -10.75 42.73
CA ARG A 65 15.48 -11.06 43.70
C ARG A 65 15.13 -10.65 45.15
N LYS A 66 14.07 -9.86 45.36
CA LYS A 66 13.57 -9.41 46.67
C LYS A 66 12.09 -9.80 46.92
N GLN A 67 11.51 -10.66 46.09
CA GLN A 67 10.14 -11.18 46.25
C GLN A 67 9.03 -10.10 46.44
N ARG A 68 9.20 -8.93 45.80
CA ARG A 68 8.21 -7.83 45.80
C ARG A 68 7.56 -7.63 44.43
N HIS A 69 6.25 -7.42 44.43
CA HIS A 69 5.50 -6.92 43.28
C HIS A 69 5.84 -5.44 43.02
N GLY A 70 5.85 -5.03 41.74
CA GLY A 70 6.04 -3.63 41.36
C GLY A 70 4.84 -2.75 41.70
N LEU A 71 5.08 -1.43 41.77
CA LEU A 71 4.05 -0.42 42.00
C LEU A 71 3.13 -0.23 40.77
N GLY A 72 3.54 -0.77 39.61
CA GLY A 72 2.78 -0.78 38.37
C GLY A 72 2.92 0.50 37.56
N TRP A 73 2.37 0.49 36.34
CA TRP A 73 2.48 1.61 35.38
C TRP A 73 1.93 2.95 35.91
N GLY A 74 1.00 2.92 36.86
CA GLY A 74 0.44 4.14 37.47
C GLY A 74 1.48 4.98 38.21
N ALA A 75 2.45 4.34 38.88
CA ALA A 75 3.47 5.04 39.67
C ALA A 75 4.47 5.86 38.82
N LEU A 76 4.57 5.58 37.52
CA LEU A 76 5.34 6.41 36.58
C LEU A 76 4.71 7.78 36.30
N TYR A 77 3.49 8.04 36.80
CA TYR A 77 2.74 9.27 36.62
C TYR A 77 2.36 9.95 37.95
N ASP A 78 2.93 9.51 39.07
CA ASP A 78 2.74 10.18 40.36
C ASP A 78 3.33 11.59 40.32
N GLY A 79 2.47 12.59 40.58
CA GLY A 79 2.78 14.01 40.43
C GLY A 79 2.40 14.65 39.09
N LEU A 80 1.97 13.87 38.07
CA LEU A 80 1.66 14.37 36.72
C LEU A 80 0.66 15.54 36.72
N ARG A 81 -0.40 15.48 37.53
CA ARG A 81 -1.43 16.54 37.58
C ARG A 81 -0.87 17.89 38.01
N ALA A 82 0.06 17.91 38.95
CA ALA A 82 0.71 19.14 39.40
C ALA A 82 1.71 19.65 38.34
N ASP A 83 2.38 18.76 37.62
CA ASP A 83 3.33 19.11 36.56
C ASP A 83 2.66 19.66 35.30
N LEU A 84 1.55 19.06 34.86
CA LEU A 84 0.74 19.61 33.79
C LEU A 84 0.18 20.98 34.16
N SER A 85 -0.27 21.16 35.41
CA SER A 85 -0.73 22.46 35.92
C SER A 85 0.40 23.50 35.92
N ALA A 86 1.58 23.14 36.42
CA ALA A 86 2.77 24.00 36.41
C ALA A 86 3.21 24.36 34.98
N THR A 87 3.22 23.37 34.07
CA THR A 87 3.60 23.51 32.67
C THR A 87 2.64 24.40 31.89
N MET A 88 1.32 24.16 32.02
CA MET A 88 0.30 25.00 31.38
C MET A 88 0.41 26.45 31.84
N LEU A 89 0.52 26.67 33.16
CA LEU A 89 0.64 28.01 33.74
C LEU A 89 1.93 28.70 33.28
N SER A 90 3.07 27.99 33.37
CA SER A 90 4.38 28.48 32.93
C SER A 90 4.37 28.88 31.45
N SER A 91 3.89 28.01 30.57
CA SER A 91 3.88 28.26 29.13
C SER A 91 2.88 29.34 28.74
N PHE A 92 1.68 29.35 29.34
CA PHE A 92 0.70 30.42 29.15
C PHE A 92 1.32 31.78 29.48
N PHE A 93 1.88 31.95 30.68
CA PHE A 93 2.51 33.21 31.07
C PHE A 93 3.75 33.54 30.24
N TYR A 94 4.54 32.54 29.83
CA TYR A 94 5.69 32.77 28.95
C TYR A 94 5.28 33.39 27.62
N PHE A 95 4.35 32.74 26.89
CA PHE A 95 3.88 33.24 25.60
C PHE A 95 3.08 34.54 25.75
N TYR A 96 2.28 34.69 26.81
CA TYR A 96 1.58 35.95 27.10
C TYR A 96 2.55 37.11 27.33
N PHE A 97 3.51 36.97 28.26
CA PHE A 97 4.50 38.01 28.54
C PHE A 97 5.41 38.26 27.34
N TYR A 98 5.84 37.21 26.62
CA TYR A 98 6.67 37.37 25.42
C TYR A 98 5.94 38.17 24.34
N SER A 99 4.72 37.78 23.98
CA SER A 99 3.96 38.46 22.94
C SER A 99 3.47 39.86 23.37
N PHE A 100 3.22 40.08 24.67
CA PHE A 100 2.95 41.41 25.23
C PHE A 100 4.19 42.32 25.19
N LEU A 101 5.34 41.86 25.69
CA LEU A 101 6.59 42.62 25.70
C LEU A 101 7.09 42.90 24.28
N ARG A 102 6.90 41.95 23.35
CA ARG A 102 7.19 42.11 21.92
C ARG A 102 6.25 43.13 21.28
N SER A 103 4.94 43.06 21.52
CA SER A 103 3.97 44.06 21.06
C SER A 103 4.30 45.46 21.60
N LEU A 104 4.69 45.55 22.86
CA LEU A 104 5.10 46.80 23.52
C LEU A 104 6.36 47.39 22.89
N SER A 105 7.33 46.54 22.54
CA SER A 105 8.56 46.91 21.84
C SER A 105 8.31 47.35 20.39
N THR A 106 7.42 46.69 19.65
CA THR A 106 7.16 46.97 18.23
C THR A 106 6.16 48.10 17.98
N HIS A 107 5.13 48.26 18.83
CA HIS A 107 3.99 49.17 18.59
C HIS A 107 3.73 50.19 19.72
N GLY A 108 4.38 50.03 20.88
CA GLY A 108 4.23 50.95 22.02
C GLY A 108 2.97 50.74 22.86
N LEU A 109 2.99 51.36 24.05
CA LEU A 109 2.11 51.04 25.18
C LEU A 109 0.61 51.22 24.89
N SER A 110 0.25 52.20 24.06
CA SER A 110 -1.15 52.49 23.69
C SER A 110 -1.77 51.43 22.78
N ALA A 111 -0.98 50.69 21.98
CA ALA A 111 -1.48 49.67 21.06
C ALA A 111 -1.62 48.28 21.72
N SER A 112 -0.85 47.99 22.76
CA SER A 112 -0.75 46.65 23.37
C SER A 112 -1.86 46.33 24.39
N ILE A 113 -2.69 47.30 24.78
CA ILE A 113 -3.78 47.11 25.76
C ILE A 113 -5.14 47.26 25.06
N THR A 114 -5.78 46.12 24.79
CA THR A 114 -7.10 46.02 24.12
C THR A 114 -8.30 46.11 25.06
N ILE A 115 -8.11 45.99 26.38
CA ILE A 115 -9.21 46.00 27.37
C ILE A 115 -9.63 47.45 27.69
N PRO A 116 -10.87 47.89 27.37
CA PRO A 116 -11.27 49.29 27.51
C PRO A 116 -11.27 49.81 28.95
N ALA A 117 -11.61 48.95 29.92
CA ALA A 117 -11.64 49.31 31.34
C ALA A 117 -10.25 49.64 31.90
N LEU A 118 -9.23 48.85 31.55
CA LEU A 118 -7.84 49.09 31.99
C LEU A 118 -7.27 50.38 31.40
N ARG A 119 -7.62 50.71 30.15
CA ARG A 119 -7.18 51.96 29.48
C ARG A 119 -7.60 53.21 30.26
N ARG A 120 -8.81 53.23 30.85
CA ARG A 120 -9.28 54.33 31.72
C ARG A 120 -8.53 54.39 33.05
N ILE A 121 -8.30 53.25 33.69
CA ILE A 121 -7.62 53.17 35.00
C ILE A 121 -6.15 53.62 34.90
N LEU A 122 -5.47 53.29 33.80
CA LEU A 122 -4.05 53.59 33.60
C LEU A 122 -3.77 54.95 32.93
N GLY A 123 -4.79 55.78 32.68
CA GLY A 123 -4.60 57.17 32.23
C GLY A 123 -3.94 57.34 30.86
N VAL A 124 -4.04 56.35 29.95
CA VAL A 124 -3.30 56.34 28.68
C VAL A 124 -3.99 57.23 27.64
N GLN A 125 -3.41 58.40 27.35
CA GLN A 125 -3.85 59.29 26.26
C GLN A 125 -3.34 58.85 24.87
N GLU A 126 -4.04 59.27 23.81
CA GLU A 126 -3.67 58.99 22.41
C GLU A 126 -2.48 59.86 21.95
N GLY A 127 -1.27 59.37 22.20
CA GLY A 127 -0.03 59.93 21.66
C GLY A 127 0.33 59.37 20.28
N ARG A 128 1.00 60.20 19.45
CA ARG A 128 1.51 59.87 18.11
C ARG A 128 2.17 58.48 18.06
N ALA A 129 1.69 57.62 17.16
CA ALA A 129 2.28 56.30 16.92
C ALA A 129 3.76 56.40 16.50
N ARG A 130 4.63 55.62 17.15
CA ARG A 130 6.00 55.39 16.67
C ARG A 130 5.96 54.48 15.43
N LYS A 131 6.89 54.69 14.49
CA LYS A 131 7.08 53.77 13.36
C LYS A 131 7.40 52.36 13.90
N PRO A 132 6.79 51.29 13.36
CA PRO A 132 7.08 49.94 13.80
C PRO A 132 8.53 49.58 13.47
N HIS A 133 9.27 49.10 14.47
CA HIS A 133 10.62 48.56 14.32
C HIS A 133 10.57 47.04 14.55
N LYS A 134 11.26 46.26 13.71
CA LYS A 134 11.44 44.82 13.97
C LYS A 134 12.58 44.65 14.98
N PRO A 135 12.33 44.06 16.17
CA PRO A 135 13.37 43.89 17.18
C PRO A 135 14.54 43.08 16.62
N THR A 136 15.75 43.53 16.95
CA THR A 136 16.98 42.81 16.63
C THR A 136 17.03 41.46 17.35
N LEU A 137 17.90 40.55 16.90
CA LEU A 137 18.06 39.23 17.53
C LEU A 137 18.35 39.35 19.04
N PHE A 138 19.16 40.34 19.47
CA PHE A 138 19.45 40.56 20.87
C PHE A 138 18.26 41.08 21.67
N GLU A 139 17.42 41.92 21.08
CA GLU A 139 16.18 42.40 21.71
C GLU A 139 15.15 41.28 21.83
N ASP A 140 14.89 40.51 20.77
CA ASP A 140 13.98 39.35 20.81
C ASP A 140 14.45 38.31 21.86
N LEU A 141 15.77 38.13 22.02
CA LEU A 141 16.37 37.28 23.06
C LEU A 141 16.23 37.86 24.48
N ALA A 142 16.36 39.18 24.66
CA ALA A 142 16.17 39.84 25.94
C ALA A 142 14.70 39.82 26.37
N LEU A 143 13.77 40.08 25.45
CA LEU A 143 12.33 39.96 25.65
C LEU A 143 11.94 38.53 26.02
N GLY A 144 12.52 37.53 25.33
CA GLY A 144 12.37 36.11 25.66
C GLY A 144 12.89 35.74 27.05
N PHE A 145 14.04 36.28 27.46
CA PHE A 145 14.58 36.07 28.81
C PHE A 145 13.69 36.69 29.89
N ILE A 146 13.24 37.94 29.72
CA ILE A 146 12.35 38.63 30.68
C ILE A 146 11.01 37.89 30.80
N ALA A 147 10.42 37.46 29.68
CA ALA A 147 9.22 36.64 29.68
C ALA A 147 9.43 35.28 30.39
N GLY A 148 10.61 34.68 30.24
CA GLY A 148 11.04 33.48 30.96
C GLY A 148 11.13 33.68 32.48
N VAL A 149 11.71 34.80 32.93
CA VAL A 149 11.77 35.14 34.37
C VAL A 149 10.36 35.41 34.93
N ALA A 150 9.52 36.17 34.22
CA ALA A 150 8.15 36.47 34.63
C ALA A 150 7.26 35.21 34.69
N SER A 151 7.35 34.34 33.69
CA SER A 151 6.71 33.01 33.68
C SER A 151 7.10 32.19 34.91
N ARG A 152 8.39 32.11 35.22
CA ARG A 152 8.89 31.34 36.37
C ARG A 152 8.54 31.94 37.71
N ALA A 153 8.36 33.26 37.80
CA ALA A 153 7.86 33.89 39.02
C ALA A 153 6.46 33.37 39.41
N VAL A 154 5.63 33.02 38.41
CA VAL A 154 4.29 32.47 38.63
C VAL A 154 4.29 30.93 38.76
N SER A 155 5.15 30.21 38.02
CA SER A 155 5.14 28.74 38.00
C SER A 155 6.03 28.06 39.06
N THR A 156 6.96 28.77 39.71
CA THR A 156 7.86 28.18 40.72
C THR A 156 7.13 27.50 41.90
N PRO A 157 6.05 28.06 42.50
CA PRO A 157 5.32 27.40 43.58
C PRO A 157 4.81 25.99 43.23
N LEU A 158 4.15 25.84 42.08
CA LEU A 158 3.69 24.53 41.60
C LEU A 158 4.86 23.60 41.27
N GLY A 159 5.95 24.16 40.72
CA GLY A 159 7.19 23.43 40.41
C GLY A 159 7.98 22.94 41.63
N ILE A 160 7.74 23.49 42.83
CA ILE A 160 8.31 22.96 44.08
C ILE A 160 7.42 21.84 44.64
N ILE A 161 6.09 22.00 44.56
CA ILE A 161 5.14 20.95 44.97
C ILE A 161 5.32 19.69 44.13
N THR A 162 5.48 19.81 42.80
CA THR A 162 5.78 18.65 41.94
C THR A 162 7.09 17.97 42.32
N LEU A 163 8.12 18.76 42.60
CA LEU A 163 9.45 18.23 42.93
C LEU A 163 9.46 17.48 44.27
N ARG A 164 8.73 17.98 45.28
CA ARG A 164 8.55 17.27 46.56
C ARG A 164 7.68 16.02 46.41
N LEU A 165 6.60 16.05 45.63
CA LEU A 165 5.82 14.84 45.28
C LEU A 165 6.70 13.77 44.61
N GLN A 166 7.60 14.18 43.72
CA GLN A 166 8.55 13.27 43.05
C GLN A 166 9.65 12.73 43.98
N ALA A 167 9.91 13.39 45.13
CA ALA A 167 10.93 13.03 46.10
C ALA A 167 10.39 12.14 47.23
N GLU A 168 9.24 12.48 47.86
CA GLU A 168 8.61 11.64 48.89
C GLU A 168 8.32 10.22 48.38
N ALA A 169 7.89 10.11 47.12
CA ALA A 169 7.64 8.83 46.46
C ALA A 169 8.92 7.98 46.20
N ALA A 170 10.12 8.52 46.46
CA ALA A 170 11.38 7.79 46.45
C ALA A 170 11.84 7.39 47.86
N GLU A 171 11.51 8.17 48.90
CA GLU A 171 11.86 7.86 50.30
C GLU A 171 11.11 6.62 50.81
N ALA A 172 9.85 6.44 50.40
CA ALA A 172 9.06 5.23 50.66
C ALA A 172 9.63 3.92 50.04
N GLU A 173 10.68 3.99 49.22
CA GLU A 173 11.41 2.82 48.72
C GLU A 173 12.69 2.50 49.54
N ASP A 174 13.18 3.45 50.34
CA ASP A 174 14.48 3.37 51.02
C ASP A 174 14.41 2.82 52.46
N GLU A 175 13.33 3.09 53.21
CA GLU A 175 13.14 2.56 54.59
C GLU A 175 13.13 1.02 54.65
N ASP A 176 12.76 0.35 53.55
CA ASP A 176 12.77 -1.11 53.40
C ASP A 176 14.12 -1.68 52.93
N SER A 177 15.16 -0.85 52.79
CA SER A 177 16.43 -1.24 52.16
C SER A 177 17.58 -1.51 53.14
N ASP A 178 17.54 -0.91 54.33
CA ASP A 178 18.60 -1.00 55.36
C ASP A 178 18.35 -2.07 56.44
N SER A 179 17.29 -2.87 56.31
CA SER A 179 16.88 -3.90 57.28
C SER A 179 17.30 -5.35 56.93
N ASP A 180 18.40 -5.56 56.20
CA ASP A 180 19.11 -6.86 56.24
C ASP A 180 20.57 -6.78 55.78
N GLY A 181 21.52 -7.30 56.58
CA GLY A 181 22.93 -7.37 56.18
C GLY A 181 24.01 -7.27 57.26
N SER A 182 23.88 -7.96 58.39
CA SER A 182 24.99 -8.11 59.35
C SER A 182 25.30 -9.57 59.66
N MET A 183 26.55 -10.00 59.46
CA MET A 183 27.36 -10.86 60.35
C MET A 183 28.40 -11.70 59.58
N SER A 184 29.67 -11.42 59.87
CA SER A 184 30.72 -12.45 59.95
C SER A 184 30.47 -13.34 61.18
N PRO A 185 30.95 -14.60 61.21
CA PRO A 185 30.56 -15.58 62.22
C PRO A 185 31.08 -15.24 63.63
N VAL A 186 30.31 -15.63 64.65
CA VAL A 186 30.63 -15.51 66.08
C VAL A 186 30.53 -16.89 66.73
N GLU A 187 31.50 -17.24 67.59
CA GLU A 187 31.44 -18.42 68.46
C GLU A 187 31.21 -17.99 69.92
N GLY A 188 30.12 -18.48 70.55
CA GLY A 188 29.83 -18.50 72.00
C GLY A 188 29.72 -17.14 72.74
N ALA A 189 28.88 -16.92 73.74
CA ALA A 189 27.74 -17.65 74.34
C ALA A 189 26.95 -16.59 75.19
N ASP A 190 25.79 -16.81 75.82
CA ASP A 190 24.95 -17.99 76.05
C ASP A 190 23.49 -17.52 76.37
N GLN A 191 22.61 -18.43 76.83
CA GLN A 191 21.32 -18.22 77.52
C GLN A 191 20.11 -17.69 76.70
N GLU A 192 19.18 -18.63 76.45
CA GLU A 192 17.81 -18.69 77.03
C GLU A 192 17.02 -17.38 77.26
N GLN A 193 15.71 -17.28 77.01
CA GLN A 193 14.69 -18.30 76.70
C GLN A 193 13.45 -17.69 76.01
N SER A 194 12.46 -18.53 75.70
CA SER A 194 11.32 -18.26 74.79
C SER A 194 10.24 -17.26 75.26
N ARG A 195 9.83 -16.43 74.28
CA ARG A 195 8.53 -15.73 74.10
C ARG A 195 7.30 -16.31 74.83
N SER A 196 6.38 -15.40 75.20
CA SER A 196 4.92 -15.65 75.14
C SER A 196 4.20 -14.61 74.26
N ARG A 197 2.96 -14.91 73.84
CA ARG A 197 2.25 -14.26 72.72
C ARG A 197 1.32 -13.11 73.15
N ARG A 198 1.12 -12.13 72.25
CA ARG A 198 -0.17 -11.42 72.04
C ARG A 198 -0.38 -11.03 70.57
N SER A 199 -1.65 -10.90 70.20
CA SER A 199 -2.21 -10.46 68.91
C SER A 199 -3.69 -10.09 69.14
N PRO A 200 -4.41 -9.39 68.24
CA PRO A 200 -3.98 -8.42 67.22
C PRO A 200 -4.79 -7.09 67.25
N SER A 201 -4.34 -6.07 66.50
CA SER A 201 -5.16 -4.91 66.07
C SER A 201 -4.57 -4.31 64.77
N PRO A 202 -5.36 -3.59 63.94
CA PRO A 202 -5.25 -3.70 62.48
C PRO A 202 -4.30 -2.71 61.77
N ASP A 203 -3.91 -3.07 60.55
CA ASP A 203 -3.05 -2.29 59.65
C ASP A 203 -3.59 -0.89 59.33
N PRO A 204 -2.75 0.17 59.38
CA PRO A 204 -3.06 1.44 58.76
C PRO A 204 -2.83 1.35 57.24
N LYS A 205 -3.86 1.65 56.44
CA LYS A 205 -3.68 1.91 55.01
C LYS A 205 -2.81 3.16 54.84
N ILE A 206 -1.76 3.05 54.04
CA ILE A 206 -0.93 4.19 53.63
C ILE A 206 -1.80 5.16 52.83
N GLU A 207 -2.13 6.32 53.40
CA GLU A 207 -2.77 7.42 52.68
C GLU A 207 -1.78 8.02 51.68
N ARG A 208 -2.15 8.06 50.39
CA ARG A 208 -1.34 8.70 49.35
C ARG A 208 -1.33 10.22 49.58
N THR A 209 -0.15 10.82 49.75
CA THR A 209 -0.01 12.25 50.01
C THR A 209 -0.51 13.09 48.82
N GLY A 210 -1.54 13.91 49.09
CA GLY A 210 -2.12 14.80 48.08
C GLY A 210 -1.34 16.11 47.92
N ILE A 211 -1.52 16.78 46.77
CA ILE A 211 -0.98 18.13 46.47
C ILE A 211 -1.19 19.11 47.63
N ALA A 212 -2.35 19.05 48.29
CA ALA A 212 -2.70 19.90 49.43
C ALA A 212 -1.86 19.61 50.69
N ASN A 213 -1.48 18.36 50.94
CA ASN A 213 -0.68 17.98 52.11
C ASN A 213 0.76 18.49 51.95
N ILE A 214 1.37 18.30 50.77
CA ILE A 214 2.70 18.85 50.49
C ILE A 214 2.70 20.40 50.51
N ALA A 215 1.67 21.04 49.94
CA ALA A 215 1.56 22.50 50.02
C ALA A 215 1.44 22.99 51.48
N ARG A 216 0.70 22.28 52.32
CA ARG A 216 0.62 22.56 53.76
C ARG A 216 1.97 22.36 54.46
N LEU A 217 2.67 21.26 54.17
CA LEU A 217 3.98 20.92 54.74
C LEU A 217 5.06 21.95 54.36
N ILE A 218 5.11 22.43 53.10
CA ILE A 218 5.98 23.54 52.68
C ILE A 218 5.68 24.82 53.49
N TYR A 219 4.41 25.12 53.74
CA TYR A 219 4.00 26.30 54.50
C TYR A 219 4.33 26.18 55.99
N GLU A 220 4.17 24.99 56.58
CA GLU A 220 4.48 24.71 57.98
C GLU A 220 6.00 24.71 58.25
N GLU A 221 6.83 24.24 57.30
CA GLU A 221 8.30 24.28 57.41
C GLU A 221 8.93 25.66 57.14
N GLU A 222 8.54 26.33 56.04
CA GLU A 222 9.29 27.48 55.49
C GLU A 222 8.42 28.71 55.21
N GLY A 223 7.13 28.64 55.55
CA GLY A 223 6.14 29.68 55.29
C GLY A 223 6.00 30.03 53.80
N LEU A 224 5.50 31.24 53.54
CA LEU A 224 5.31 31.76 52.18
C LEU A 224 6.59 31.80 51.31
N LYS A 225 7.78 31.81 51.93
CA LYS A 225 9.06 31.89 51.21
C LYS A 225 9.48 30.53 50.63
N GLY A 226 9.06 29.40 51.23
CA GLY A 226 9.35 28.06 50.72
C GLY A 226 8.90 27.84 49.28
N PHE A 227 7.73 28.38 48.91
CA PHE A 227 7.17 28.33 47.55
C PHE A 227 8.00 29.04 46.46
N TRP A 228 9.01 29.82 46.82
CA TRP A 228 9.97 30.43 45.89
C TRP A 228 11.43 30.04 46.17
N LYS A 229 11.67 28.95 46.93
CA LYS A 229 13.00 28.40 47.15
C LYS A 229 13.67 28.09 45.80
N GLY A 230 14.95 28.44 45.66
CA GLY A 230 15.68 28.29 44.40
C GLY A 230 15.19 29.16 43.23
N PHE A 231 14.36 30.19 43.46
CA PHE A 231 13.87 31.06 42.39
C PHE A 231 15.02 31.80 41.65
N GLY A 232 16.07 32.24 42.36
CA GLY A 232 17.24 32.87 41.71
C GLY A 232 17.92 31.97 40.67
N THR A 233 18.15 30.70 41.01
CA THR A 233 18.65 29.67 40.08
C THR A 233 17.66 29.42 38.94
N SER A 234 16.36 29.42 39.24
CA SER A 234 15.29 29.27 38.25
C SER A 234 15.20 30.46 37.28
N ALA A 235 15.49 31.68 37.72
CA ALA A 235 15.51 32.87 36.88
C ALA A 235 16.72 32.86 35.92
N LEU A 236 17.91 32.46 36.41
CA LEU A 236 19.10 32.29 35.55
C LEU A 236 18.88 31.25 34.45
N LEU A 237 18.26 30.12 34.78
CA LEU A 237 17.90 29.07 33.82
C LEU A 237 16.89 29.51 32.74
N SER A 238 16.32 30.73 32.80
CA SER A 238 15.48 31.29 31.73
C SER A 238 16.29 31.66 30.49
N ILE A 239 17.62 31.66 30.58
CA ILE A 239 18.53 31.89 29.44
C ILE A 239 18.65 30.69 28.49
N ASN A 240 18.11 29.51 28.86
CA ASN A 240 18.26 28.28 28.05
C ASN A 240 17.78 28.45 26.59
N PRO A 241 16.58 28.99 26.30
CA PRO A 241 16.15 29.22 24.91
C PRO A 241 17.08 30.18 24.16
N SER A 242 17.65 31.16 24.86
CA SER A 242 18.57 32.14 24.29
C SER A 242 19.92 31.54 23.91
N ILE A 243 20.47 30.66 24.77
CA ILE A 243 21.69 29.90 24.48
C ILE A 243 21.43 28.91 23.33
N THR A 244 20.29 28.20 23.35
CA THR A 244 19.87 27.30 22.25
C THR A 244 19.78 28.05 20.92
N LEU A 245 19.14 29.23 20.87
CA LEU A 245 19.05 30.01 19.63
C LEU A 245 20.40 30.54 19.18
N ALA A 246 21.28 30.97 20.10
CA ALA A 246 22.63 31.42 19.77
C ALA A 246 23.47 30.30 19.13
N PHE A 247 23.46 29.10 19.71
CA PHE A 247 24.13 27.94 19.12
C PHE A 247 23.48 27.50 17.81
N PHE A 248 22.15 27.53 17.69
CA PHE A 248 21.45 27.24 16.43
C PHE A 248 21.91 28.17 15.31
N GLN A 249 22.03 29.48 15.57
CA GLN A 249 22.51 30.45 14.58
C GLN A 249 24.01 30.27 14.28
N LEU A 250 24.84 29.91 15.26
CA LEU A 250 26.27 29.62 15.07
C LEU A 250 26.46 28.38 14.18
N PHE A 251 25.82 27.26 14.52
CA PHE A 251 25.91 26.02 13.75
C PHE A 251 25.24 26.14 12.37
N ARG A 252 24.14 26.90 12.25
CA ARG A 252 23.57 27.28 10.94
C ARG A 252 24.64 27.96 10.07
N LYS A 253 25.38 28.95 10.60
CA LYS A 253 26.46 29.61 9.87
C LYS A 253 27.58 28.63 9.50
N VAL A 254 27.97 27.71 10.38
CA VAL A 254 29.00 26.69 10.10
C VAL A 254 28.57 25.73 8.99
N VAL A 255 27.34 25.19 9.03
CA VAL A 255 26.81 24.28 8.00
C VAL A 255 26.68 24.99 6.64
N VAL A 256 26.18 26.24 6.63
CA VAL A 256 26.09 27.06 5.41
C VAL A 256 27.48 27.46 4.89
N TYR A 257 28.46 27.72 5.76
CA TYR A 257 29.84 28.02 5.37
C TYR A 257 30.58 26.78 4.83
N SER A 258 30.38 25.61 5.44
CA SER A 258 30.95 24.34 4.96
C SER A 258 30.51 24.03 3.54
N ARG A 259 29.24 24.32 3.19
CA ARG A 259 28.72 24.18 1.82
C ARG A 259 29.39 25.10 0.80
N ARG A 260 29.93 26.27 1.20
CA ARG A 260 30.66 27.18 0.29
C ARG A 260 32.03 26.65 -0.16
N LYS A 261 32.53 25.55 0.42
CA LYS A 261 33.79 24.90 0.01
C LYS A 261 33.60 23.66 -0.89
N SER A 262 32.36 23.27 -1.21
CA SER A 262 32.10 22.18 -2.15
C SER A 262 32.17 22.69 -3.60
N PRO A 263 32.82 21.97 -4.54
CA PRO A 263 33.06 22.44 -5.90
C PRO A 263 31.85 22.34 -6.85
N THR A 264 30.63 22.12 -6.34
CA THR A 264 29.39 22.11 -7.13
C THR A 264 28.42 23.19 -6.63
N GLY A 265 27.91 23.99 -7.57
CA GLY A 265 27.30 25.30 -7.27
C GLY A 265 25.88 25.29 -6.69
N HIS A 266 25.45 26.49 -6.26
CA HIS A 266 24.09 26.84 -5.81
C HIS A 266 23.64 26.24 -4.45
N ALA A 267 24.37 26.58 -3.39
CA ALA A 267 23.98 26.26 -2.01
C ALA A 267 22.89 27.20 -1.45
N SER A 268 21.73 26.65 -1.09
CA SER A 268 20.66 27.34 -0.37
C SER A 268 21.15 27.95 0.97
N GLN A 269 20.68 29.16 1.29
CA GLN A 269 20.96 29.85 2.56
C GLN A 269 20.16 29.28 3.77
N ASN A 270 19.26 28.31 3.51
CA ASN A 270 18.43 27.67 4.52
C ASN A 270 18.89 26.23 4.77
N LEU A 271 18.74 25.79 6.02
CA LEU A 271 18.97 24.40 6.43
C LEU A 271 17.84 23.52 5.87
N ARG A 272 18.16 22.30 5.44
CA ARG A 272 17.14 21.28 5.13
C ARG A 272 16.40 20.91 6.43
N PRO A 273 15.16 20.38 6.40
CA PRO A 273 14.42 20.04 7.62
C PRO A 273 15.19 19.13 8.59
N LEU A 274 15.83 18.06 8.08
CA LEU A 274 16.70 17.19 8.87
C LEU A 274 17.95 17.91 9.43
N GLU A 275 18.54 18.84 8.68
CA GLU A 275 19.68 19.61 9.15
C GLU A 275 19.26 20.65 10.19
N ALA A 276 18.10 21.27 10.03
CA ALA A 276 17.49 22.16 11.02
C ALA A 276 17.16 21.40 12.30
N PHE A 277 16.63 20.17 12.18
CA PHE A 277 16.42 19.24 13.29
C PHE A 277 17.72 18.92 14.01
N PHE A 278 18.76 18.42 13.32
CA PHE A 278 20.03 18.08 13.97
C PHE A 278 20.74 19.32 14.53
N VAL A 279 20.73 20.45 13.83
CA VAL A 279 21.32 21.70 14.33
C VAL A 279 20.55 22.22 15.57
N ALA A 280 19.22 22.11 15.61
CA ALA A 280 18.42 22.46 16.79
C ALA A 280 18.62 21.48 17.95
N ALA A 281 18.67 20.17 17.68
CA ALA A 281 18.92 19.15 18.69
C ALA A 281 20.31 19.29 19.32
N ILE A 282 21.35 19.50 18.50
CA ILE A 282 22.73 19.76 18.95
C ILE A 282 22.79 21.07 19.74
N ALA A 283 22.17 22.15 19.24
CA ALA A 283 22.15 23.43 19.95
C ALA A 283 21.44 23.34 21.31
N ASN A 284 20.30 22.65 21.38
CA ASN A 284 19.55 22.46 22.62
C ASN A 284 20.27 21.52 23.59
N SER A 285 20.93 20.46 23.09
CA SER A 285 21.75 19.56 23.89
C SER A 285 22.96 20.30 24.49
N ILE A 286 23.63 21.15 23.73
CA ILE A 286 24.77 21.95 24.21
C ILE A 286 24.31 23.01 25.21
N ALA A 287 23.22 23.73 24.94
CA ALA A 287 22.63 24.69 25.89
C ALA A 287 22.23 24.02 27.22
N SER A 288 21.55 22.87 27.13
CA SER A 288 21.14 22.09 28.29
C SER A 288 22.33 21.51 29.06
N SER A 289 23.42 21.16 28.37
CA SER A 289 24.66 20.69 29.00
C SER A 289 25.38 21.82 29.73
N ILE A 290 25.53 23.00 29.12
CA ILE A 290 26.14 24.18 29.74
C ILE A 290 25.38 24.60 31.01
N LEU A 291 24.05 24.53 30.97
CA LEU A 291 23.19 24.86 32.11
C LEU A 291 22.93 23.68 33.06
N TYR A 292 23.44 22.49 32.78
CA TYR A 292 23.12 21.28 33.55
C TYR A 292 23.46 21.40 35.05
N PRO A 293 24.62 21.95 35.47
CA PRO A 293 24.92 22.12 36.89
C PRO A 293 23.91 23.04 37.60
N LEU A 294 23.38 24.06 36.90
CA LEU A 294 22.32 24.93 37.42
C LEU A 294 20.98 24.19 37.53
N ILE A 295 20.66 23.26 36.62
CA ILE A 295 19.46 22.41 36.68
C ILE A 295 19.54 21.45 37.88
N LEU A 296 20.69 20.80 38.06
CA LEU A 296 20.96 19.91 39.21
C LEU A 296 20.88 20.68 40.54
N ALA A 297 21.58 21.81 40.64
CA ALA A 297 21.58 22.63 41.84
C ALA A 297 20.20 23.24 42.13
N LYS A 298 19.41 23.62 41.10
CA LYS A 298 18.01 24.03 41.29
C LYS A 298 17.22 22.92 42.00
N LYS A 299 17.25 21.69 41.50
CA LYS A 299 16.46 20.59 42.08
C LYS A 299 16.87 20.29 43.52
N ARG A 300 18.17 20.13 43.80
CA ARG A 300 18.68 19.89 45.16
C ARG A 300 18.43 21.04 46.15
N LEU A 301 18.40 22.29 45.68
CA LEU A 301 17.99 23.45 46.49
C LEU A 301 16.49 23.44 46.83
N GLN A 302 15.65 22.86 45.98
CA GLN A 302 14.19 22.88 46.11
C GLN A 302 13.62 21.69 46.90
N THR A 303 14.37 20.61 47.07
CA THR A 303 13.97 19.45 47.89
C THR A 303 14.42 19.50 49.35
N ARG A 304 15.51 20.20 49.70
CA ARG A 304 16.10 20.20 51.06
C ARG A 304 15.11 20.79 52.10
N ALA A 305 14.95 20.15 53.26
CA ALA A 305 14.08 20.62 54.36
C ALA A 305 14.72 21.75 55.21
N GLY A 306 13.89 22.46 55.99
CA GLY A 306 14.17 23.80 56.50
C GLY A 306 14.75 23.93 57.92
N THR A 307 15.93 23.39 58.22
CA THR A 307 16.67 23.72 59.47
C THR A 307 18.18 23.97 59.31
N THR A 308 18.86 23.43 58.30
CA THR A 308 20.29 23.73 58.05
C THR A 308 20.53 25.11 57.43
N SER A 309 21.61 25.76 57.85
CA SER A 309 22.10 27.07 57.40
C SER A 309 22.01 27.31 55.88
N GLN A 310 21.65 28.54 55.48
CA GLN A 310 21.25 28.95 54.12
C GLN A 310 22.05 28.27 52.99
N ALA A 311 21.50 27.18 52.45
CA ALA A 311 22.06 26.52 51.27
C ALA A 311 22.01 27.48 50.07
N THR A 312 23.18 27.98 49.67
CA THR A 312 23.35 28.81 48.48
C THR A 312 23.64 27.95 47.25
N LEU A 313 23.40 28.51 46.06
CA LEU A 313 23.76 27.88 44.78
C LEU A 313 25.22 27.37 44.76
N PHE A 314 26.15 28.13 45.33
CA PHE A 314 27.55 27.73 45.40
C PHE A 314 27.80 26.55 46.35
N SER A 315 27.11 26.49 47.50
CA SER A 315 27.23 25.35 48.43
C SER A 315 26.74 24.04 47.81
N VAL A 316 25.58 24.02 47.15
CA VAL A 316 25.02 22.80 46.54
C VAL A 316 25.85 22.33 45.34
N LEU A 317 26.40 23.26 44.54
CA LEU A 317 27.37 22.91 43.49
C LEU A 317 28.68 22.35 44.07
N LYS A 318 29.16 22.88 45.21
CA LYS A 318 30.35 22.39 45.90
C LYS A 318 30.11 21.00 46.50
N GLU A 319 28.97 20.75 47.12
CA GLU A 319 28.56 19.42 47.63
C GLU A 319 28.51 18.39 46.49
N ALA A 320 27.90 18.74 45.35
CA ALA A 320 27.81 17.88 44.17
C ALA A 320 29.18 17.62 43.51
N TYR A 321 30.10 18.58 43.52
CA TYR A 321 31.47 18.41 43.01
C TYR A 321 32.36 17.58 43.95
N LEU A 322 32.15 17.69 45.26
CA LEU A 322 32.93 16.95 46.27
C LEU A 322 32.40 15.54 46.54
N GLY A 323 31.22 15.18 46.01
CA GLY A 323 30.58 13.89 46.30
C GLY A 323 30.08 13.79 47.75
N SER A 324 29.69 14.93 48.34
CA SER A 324 29.31 15.05 49.76
C SER A 324 27.85 15.45 49.95
N TYR A 325 26.99 15.16 48.97
CA TYR A 325 25.55 15.43 49.06
C TYR A 325 24.85 14.28 49.80
N ASP A 326 24.32 14.60 50.99
CA ASP A 326 23.45 13.73 51.78
C ASP A 326 22.05 14.35 51.86
N PRO A 327 20.99 13.68 51.37
CA PRO A 327 19.62 14.18 51.48
C PRO A 327 19.05 14.15 52.92
N HIS A 328 19.63 13.40 53.87
CA HIS A 328 19.03 13.13 55.18
C HIS A 328 19.81 13.68 56.39
N ALA A 329 20.84 14.51 56.18
CA ALA A 329 21.67 15.04 57.27
C ALA A 329 20.91 16.03 58.19
N ALA A 330 20.37 15.53 59.30
CA ALA A 330 19.83 16.29 60.42
C ALA A 330 20.20 15.62 61.76
N HIS A 331 20.42 16.44 62.81
CA HIS A 331 20.86 16.09 64.16
C HIS A 331 22.31 15.59 64.33
N ASP A 332 23.24 16.56 64.48
CA ASP A 332 24.08 16.66 65.68
C ASP A 332 24.76 18.04 65.72
N ASP A 333 24.29 18.92 66.60
CA ASP A 333 24.93 20.21 66.92
C ASP A 333 25.08 20.32 68.44
N HIS A 334 26.31 20.19 68.94
CA HIS A 334 26.65 20.50 70.32
C HIS A 334 27.24 21.93 70.42
N GLU A 335 26.58 22.70 71.26
CA GLU A 335 26.86 24.07 71.75
C GLU A 335 28.35 24.40 72.04
N GLN A 336 28.85 25.57 71.58
CA GLN A 336 29.59 26.56 72.41
C GLN A 336 30.08 27.84 71.68
N ASP A 337 29.45 28.96 72.04
CA ASP A 337 30.01 30.25 72.49
C ASP A 337 31.23 31.00 71.86
N THR A 338 30.90 32.25 71.50
CA THR A 338 31.64 33.52 71.76
C THR A 338 32.80 34.07 70.90
N ASN A 339 32.58 35.32 70.46
CA ASN A 339 33.47 36.50 70.48
C ASN A 339 34.75 36.65 69.60
N SER A 340 34.69 37.71 68.79
CA SER A 340 35.65 38.83 68.67
C SER A 340 36.71 38.91 67.53
N ILE A 341 36.55 39.99 66.73
CA ILE A 341 37.52 41.06 66.40
C ILE A 341 38.87 40.73 65.70
N SER A 342 39.06 41.34 64.51
CA SER A 342 40.35 41.70 63.85
C SER A 342 41.28 40.54 63.37
N SER A 343 42.30 40.70 62.51
CA SER A 343 42.57 41.61 61.37
C SER A 343 43.79 41.08 60.56
N THR A 344 44.14 41.76 59.45
CA THR A 344 45.47 41.77 58.77
C THR A 344 46.07 40.51 58.11
N ARG A 345 46.03 40.51 56.76
CA ARG A 345 47.17 40.73 55.82
C ARG A 345 48.43 39.79 55.79
N ALA A 346 48.77 39.34 54.57
CA ALA A 346 50.13 38.99 54.05
C ALA A 346 50.83 37.70 54.60
N THR A 347 51.77 36.97 53.94
CA THR A 347 52.40 37.00 52.57
C THR A 347 53.19 35.68 52.28
N ALA A 348 53.51 35.43 51.00
CA ALA A 348 54.74 34.77 50.47
C ALA A 348 55.08 33.26 50.71
N ARG A 349 54.78 32.45 49.66
CA ARG A 349 55.59 31.52 48.81
C ARG A 349 56.86 30.73 49.31
N PRO A 350 57.12 29.51 48.73
CA PRO A 350 58.05 28.45 49.19
C PRO A 350 59.40 28.41 48.44
N PRO A 351 60.27 27.37 48.59
CA PRO A 351 60.33 26.30 47.55
C PRO A 351 60.91 24.89 47.94
N LEU A 352 60.96 23.96 46.96
CA LEU A 352 61.88 22.80 46.71
C LEU A 352 61.88 21.49 47.57
N ALA A 353 61.59 20.34 46.92
CA ALA A 353 62.53 19.21 46.63
C ALA A 353 61.88 17.79 46.50
N ARG A 354 62.26 17.08 45.43
CA ARG A 354 62.02 15.64 45.13
C ARG A 354 62.75 14.70 46.15
N ARG A 355 62.51 13.37 46.30
CA ARG A 355 61.91 12.31 45.44
C ARG A 355 61.61 11.01 46.24
N SER A 356 60.70 10.17 45.73
CA SER A 356 60.66 8.67 45.86
C SER A 356 59.79 7.96 46.94
N LYS A 357 58.63 7.41 46.48
CA LYS A 357 58.10 6.01 46.62
C LYS A 357 58.46 5.19 47.89
N SER A 358 57.55 4.46 48.58
CA SER A 358 56.16 4.04 48.27
C SER A 358 55.45 3.39 49.49
N SER A 359 54.14 3.65 49.70
CA SER A 359 53.13 2.90 50.54
C SER A 359 53.42 2.68 52.04
N TYR A 360 52.47 2.75 52.99
CA TYR A 360 51.01 2.93 52.98
C TYR A 360 50.62 4.01 54.01
N TYR A 361 49.48 4.69 53.83
CA TYR A 361 48.84 5.51 54.88
C TYR A 361 47.34 5.26 54.93
N SER A 362 46.82 5.12 56.15
CA SER A 362 45.40 5.09 56.48
C SER A 362 44.90 6.53 56.70
N ALA A 363 43.87 6.94 55.95
CA ALA A 363 42.98 8.07 56.24
C ALA A 363 41.85 8.10 55.20
N ASP A 364 40.61 7.76 55.58
CA ASP A 364 39.45 7.90 54.69
C ASP A 364 39.01 9.36 54.60
N ALA A 365 39.62 10.09 53.66
CA ALA A 365 39.12 11.37 53.19
C ALA A 365 37.95 11.16 52.19
N PRO A 366 36.95 12.07 52.14
CA PRO A 366 35.84 11.94 51.19
C PRO A 366 36.35 11.92 49.74
N LYS A 367 35.92 10.89 48.99
CA LYS A 367 36.27 10.70 47.58
C LYS A 367 35.63 11.78 46.72
N VAL A 368 36.44 12.76 46.31
CA VAL A 368 36.06 13.81 45.36
C VAL A 368 35.52 13.19 44.07
N GLU A 369 34.23 13.37 43.78
CA GLU A 369 33.61 12.94 42.51
C GLU A 369 34.02 13.83 41.33
N GLY A 370 34.42 15.07 41.59
CA GLY A 370 34.91 16.00 40.59
C GLY A 370 33.80 16.46 39.64
N ILE A 371 34.12 16.59 38.36
CA ILE A 371 33.19 17.11 37.35
C ILE A 371 32.01 16.14 37.12
N GLU A 372 32.18 14.82 37.30
CA GLU A 372 31.13 13.84 37.03
C GLU A 372 29.90 14.03 37.93
N GLY A 373 30.09 14.36 39.21
CA GLY A 373 29.01 14.66 40.16
C GLY A 373 28.16 15.89 39.79
N LEU A 374 28.73 16.84 39.04
CA LEU A 374 27.98 18.00 38.50
C LEU A 374 27.09 17.64 37.30
N TYR A 375 27.25 16.45 36.71
CA TYR A 375 26.56 16.00 35.48
C TYR A 375 25.73 14.72 35.67
N GLN A 376 25.54 14.28 36.92
CA GLN A 376 24.70 13.14 37.32
C GLN A 376 23.28 13.25 36.73
N GLY A 377 22.93 12.36 35.79
CA GLY A 377 21.62 12.28 35.13
C GLY A 377 21.54 12.82 33.68
N LEU A 378 22.58 13.48 33.16
CA LEU A 378 22.57 14.18 31.86
C LEU A 378 22.11 13.28 30.69
N GLN A 379 22.51 12.01 30.69
CA GLN A 379 22.22 11.06 29.60
C GLN A 379 20.72 10.85 29.37
N MET A 380 19.91 10.78 30.44
CA MET A 380 18.45 10.61 30.33
C MET A 380 17.77 11.92 29.88
N GLN A 381 18.29 13.07 30.31
CA GLN A 381 17.78 14.37 29.88
C GLN A 381 18.05 14.64 28.39
N ILE A 382 19.15 14.12 27.83
CA ILE A 382 19.40 14.12 26.38
C ILE A 382 18.41 13.20 25.66
N LEU A 383 18.17 11.97 26.14
CA LEU A 383 17.15 11.07 25.58
C LEU A 383 15.74 11.70 25.55
N LYS A 384 15.33 12.40 26.62
CA LYS A 384 14.03 13.11 26.69
C LYS A 384 13.83 14.09 25.52
N GLY A 385 14.91 14.66 24.98
CA GLY A 385 14.88 15.55 23.82
C GLY A 385 14.72 14.85 22.46
N PHE A 386 14.95 13.53 22.36
CA PHE A 386 14.89 12.77 21.11
C PHE A 386 13.54 12.08 20.84
N PHE A 387 12.78 11.71 21.88
CA PHE A 387 11.63 10.79 21.74
C PHE A 387 10.25 11.45 21.57
N ASN A 388 10.15 12.79 21.51
CA ASN A 388 8.86 13.48 21.70
C ASN A 388 8.08 13.84 20.42
N GLN A 389 8.22 13.07 19.33
CA GLN A 389 7.48 13.28 18.07
C GLN A 389 7.16 11.96 17.32
N GLU A 390 6.03 11.33 17.65
CA GLU A 390 5.35 10.34 16.78
C GLU A 390 3.94 10.84 16.42
N ASP A 391 3.52 10.58 15.18
CA ASP A 391 2.44 11.27 14.45
C ASP A 391 1.11 11.45 15.20
N GLU A 392 0.66 12.71 15.22
CA GLU A 392 -0.66 13.13 15.70
C GLU A 392 -1.80 12.46 14.90
N PHE A 393 -1.61 12.29 13.59
CA PHE A 393 -2.57 11.64 12.68
C PHE A 393 -2.93 10.20 13.11
N ARG A 394 -1.96 9.41 13.60
CA ARG A 394 -2.20 8.01 13.99
C ARG A 394 -3.00 7.86 15.28
N ARG A 395 -3.15 8.94 16.06
CA ARG A 395 -3.94 8.96 17.31
C ARG A 395 -5.40 9.35 17.09
N ARG A 396 -5.83 9.54 15.84
CA ARG A 396 -7.22 9.84 15.49
C ARG A 396 -8.17 8.77 16.05
N SER A 397 -9.20 9.20 16.78
CA SER A 397 -10.22 8.32 17.35
C SER A 397 -11.37 8.02 16.39
N VAL A 398 -11.43 8.73 15.26
CA VAL A 398 -12.45 8.64 14.20
C VAL A 398 -11.74 8.84 12.85
N SER A 399 -12.15 8.12 11.81
CA SER A 399 -11.72 8.39 10.44
C SER A 399 -12.32 9.72 9.96
N ASP A 400 -11.57 10.46 9.13
CA ASP A 400 -12.07 11.64 8.40
C ASP A 400 -13.14 11.28 7.36
N ARG A 401 -13.28 9.98 7.04
CA ARG A 401 -14.29 9.41 6.13
C ARG A 401 -15.36 8.57 6.84
N PHE A 402 -15.44 8.64 8.17
CA PHE A 402 -16.46 7.90 8.93
C PHE A 402 -17.86 8.46 8.66
N GLU A 403 -18.80 7.54 8.41
CA GLU A 403 -20.21 7.86 8.17
C GLU A 403 -21.06 7.50 9.39
N GLU A 404 -21.85 8.46 9.87
CA GLU A 404 -22.69 8.26 11.06
C GLU A 404 -23.70 7.12 10.83
N GLY A 405 -23.88 6.27 11.85
CA GLY A 405 -24.70 5.06 11.76
C GLY A 405 -23.94 3.79 11.35
N THR A 406 -22.72 3.90 10.82
CA THR A 406 -21.84 2.74 10.58
C THR A 406 -21.58 2.01 11.91
N LYS A 407 -21.89 0.71 11.95
CA LYS A 407 -21.74 -0.14 13.15
C LYS A 407 -20.28 -0.52 13.38
N ALA A 408 -19.95 -0.85 14.63
CA ALA A 408 -18.67 -1.48 14.91
C ALA A 408 -18.72 -2.94 14.43
N VAL A 409 -17.59 -3.46 13.93
CA VAL A 409 -17.48 -4.84 13.41
C VAL A 409 -16.32 -5.55 14.09
N LEU A 410 -16.57 -6.72 14.67
CA LEU A 410 -15.54 -7.63 15.17
C LEU A 410 -15.44 -8.82 14.21
N ILE A 411 -14.34 -8.90 13.46
CA ILE A 411 -13.99 -10.08 12.66
C ILE A 411 -13.23 -11.03 13.58
N GLN A 412 -13.73 -12.24 13.81
CA GLN A 412 -13.08 -13.24 14.66
C GLN A 412 -12.38 -14.32 13.83
N ASN A 413 -11.39 -14.99 14.44
CA ASN A 413 -10.80 -16.23 13.89
C ASN A 413 -10.26 -16.08 12.45
N ALA A 414 -9.57 -14.96 12.15
CA ALA A 414 -9.07 -14.66 10.81
C ALA A 414 -7.58 -15.01 10.63
N ARG A 415 -7.20 -15.52 9.45
CA ARG A 415 -5.81 -15.60 8.98
C ARG A 415 -5.44 -14.31 8.25
N ILE A 416 -4.85 -13.38 8.99
CA ILE A 416 -4.60 -12.01 8.54
C ILE A 416 -3.23 -11.91 7.86
N TRP A 417 -3.20 -11.59 6.57
CA TRP A 417 -2.00 -11.06 5.91
C TRP A 417 -1.90 -9.56 6.19
N THR A 418 -0.85 -9.13 6.89
CA THR A 418 -0.81 -7.76 7.47
C THR A 418 -0.18 -6.70 6.56
N GLY A 419 0.51 -7.11 5.50
CA GLY A 419 1.41 -6.27 4.69
C GLY A 419 2.76 -5.94 5.36
N LYS A 420 2.90 -6.14 6.67
CA LYS A 420 4.14 -5.83 7.41
C LYS A 420 5.27 -6.79 7.04
N LYS A 421 6.50 -6.38 7.38
CA LYS A 421 7.75 -7.10 7.09
C LYS A 421 7.86 -7.47 5.60
N ASN A 422 7.63 -6.50 4.72
CA ASN A 422 7.65 -6.69 3.26
C ASN A 422 6.67 -7.80 2.80
N GLY A 423 5.44 -7.78 3.34
CA GLY A 423 4.40 -8.77 3.01
C GLY A 423 4.59 -10.19 3.56
N THR A 424 5.50 -10.41 4.53
CA THR A 424 5.77 -11.76 5.08
C THR A 424 5.07 -12.07 6.40
N GLU A 425 4.45 -11.08 7.05
CA GLU A 425 3.77 -11.27 8.34
C GLU A 425 2.30 -11.67 8.15
N VAL A 426 2.02 -12.95 8.42
CA VAL A 426 0.67 -13.53 8.58
C VAL A 426 0.44 -13.87 10.05
N ILE A 427 -0.74 -13.54 10.59
CA ILE A 427 -1.12 -13.80 11.99
C ILE A 427 -2.57 -14.32 12.09
N GLU A 428 -2.85 -15.15 13.09
CA GLU A 428 -4.20 -15.66 13.39
C GLU A 428 -4.79 -14.89 14.57
N ARG A 429 -5.63 -13.88 14.30
CA ARG A 429 -6.16 -12.95 15.31
C ARG A 429 -7.53 -12.41 14.91
N ASP A 430 -8.19 -11.78 15.86
CA ASP A 430 -9.42 -11.03 15.67
C ASP A 430 -9.11 -9.57 15.31
N ILE A 431 -10.02 -8.91 14.59
CA ILE A 431 -9.93 -7.50 14.18
C ILE A 431 -11.17 -6.76 14.64
N LEU A 432 -11.01 -5.74 15.48
CA LEU A 432 -12.08 -4.80 15.82
C LEU A 432 -11.98 -3.55 14.93
N MET A 433 -13.03 -3.27 14.18
CA MET A 433 -13.23 -2.05 13.40
C MET A 433 -14.31 -1.19 14.05
N ASP A 434 -14.03 0.10 14.25
CA ASP A 434 -15.00 1.09 14.74
C ASP A 434 -14.62 2.48 14.23
N LYS A 435 -15.63 3.32 13.98
CA LYS A 435 -15.45 4.71 13.51
C LYS A 435 -14.56 4.84 12.26
N GLY A 436 -14.72 3.90 11.32
CA GLY A 436 -13.97 3.81 10.07
C GLY A 436 -12.48 3.49 10.20
N LEU A 437 -12.07 2.96 11.36
CA LEU A 437 -10.68 2.64 11.67
C LEU A 437 -10.54 1.22 12.23
N ILE A 438 -9.41 0.58 11.93
CA ILE A 438 -8.96 -0.62 12.65
C ILE A 438 -8.58 -0.19 14.07
N LYS A 439 -9.34 -0.59 15.08
CA LYS A 439 -9.12 -0.22 16.48
C LYS A 439 -8.14 -1.13 17.20
N SER A 440 -8.30 -2.44 17.03
CA SER A 440 -7.44 -3.41 17.68
C SER A 440 -7.27 -4.67 16.84
N ILE A 441 -6.09 -5.28 16.92
CA ILE A 441 -5.78 -6.59 16.34
C ILE A 441 -5.21 -7.47 17.45
N GLY A 442 -5.91 -8.53 17.84
CA GLY A 442 -5.54 -9.32 19.02
C GLY A 442 -6.39 -10.56 19.22
N HIS A 443 -6.29 -11.19 20.39
CA HIS A 443 -7.31 -12.12 20.85
C HIS A 443 -8.33 -11.31 21.63
N LEU A 444 -9.52 -11.12 21.07
CA LEU A 444 -10.56 -10.25 21.59
C LEU A 444 -11.72 -11.09 22.09
N ASP A 445 -11.63 -11.51 23.35
CA ASP A 445 -12.70 -12.27 24.00
C ASP A 445 -14.00 -11.46 24.01
N VAL A 446 -15.08 -12.06 23.51
CA VAL A 446 -16.43 -11.46 23.46
C VAL A 446 -16.96 -11.20 24.87
N ALA A 447 -16.47 -11.94 25.88
CA ALA A 447 -16.76 -11.72 27.29
C ALA A 447 -15.94 -10.59 27.93
N SER A 448 -15.02 -9.95 27.21
CA SER A 448 -14.24 -8.82 27.73
C SER A 448 -15.06 -7.53 27.86
N ASP A 449 -14.75 -6.71 28.87
CA ASP A 449 -15.41 -5.41 29.11
C ASP A 449 -15.40 -4.49 27.87
N LEU A 450 -14.38 -4.62 27.01
CA LEU A 450 -14.24 -3.87 25.77
C LEU A 450 -15.37 -4.21 24.79
N VAL A 451 -15.64 -5.49 24.55
CA VAL A 451 -16.70 -5.95 23.64
C VAL A 451 -18.08 -5.67 24.24
N ALA A 452 -18.25 -5.92 25.54
CA ALA A 452 -19.47 -5.60 26.27
C ALA A 452 -19.88 -4.11 26.16
N SER A 453 -18.90 -3.19 26.06
CA SER A 453 -19.16 -1.75 25.93
C SER A 453 -19.86 -1.31 24.63
N TYR A 454 -19.80 -2.13 23.57
CA TYR A 454 -20.48 -1.84 22.31
C TYR A 454 -21.95 -2.26 22.34
N GLY A 455 -22.28 -3.33 23.07
CA GLY A 455 -23.63 -3.89 23.15
C GLY A 455 -24.18 -4.29 21.78
N THR A 456 -25.45 -3.97 21.52
CA THR A 456 -26.15 -4.26 20.24
C THR A 456 -25.63 -3.49 19.01
N ARG A 457 -24.60 -2.63 19.18
CA ARG A 457 -23.96 -1.88 18.08
C ARG A 457 -22.76 -2.61 17.47
N LEU A 458 -22.33 -3.73 18.06
CA LEU A 458 -21.31 -4.59 17.48
C LEU A 458 -21.94 -5.63 16.55
N VAL A 459 -21.43 -5.73 15.33
CA VAL A 459 -21.66 -6.85 14.44
C VAL A 459 -20.47 -7.80 14.59
N VAL A 460 -20.72 -9.06 14.93
CA VAL A 460 -19.69 -10.09 14.99
C VAL A 460 -19.73 -10.89 13.70
N VAL A 461 -18.56 -11.07 13.07
CA VAL A 461 -18.37 -11.86 11.85
C VAL A 461 -17.31 -12.91 12.16
N ASP A 462 -17.69 -14.18 12.25
CA ASP A 462 -16.71 -15.26 12.29
C ASP A 462 -16.11 -15.42 10.88
N ALA A 463 -14.79 -15.37 10.77
CA ALA A 463 -14.09 -15.62 9.52
C ALA A 463 -13.93 -17.12 9.25
N GLU A 464 -14.15 -18.01 10.23
CA GLU A 464 -13.99 -19.46 10.11
C GLU A 464 -12.57 -19.88 9.64
N GLY A 465 -11.55 -19.12 10.04
CA GLY A 465 -10.19 -19.31 9.55
C GLY A 465 -9.96 -18.75 8.13
N ALA A 466 -10.87 -17.98 7.55
CA ALA A 466 -10.69 -17.34 6.24
C ALA A 466 -9.48 -16.40 6.21
N TRP A 467 -8.96 -16.18 5.00
CA TRP A 467 -7.89 -15.21 4.77
C TRP A 467 -8.44 -13.79 4.80
N VAL A 468 -7.73 -12.88 5.46
CA VAL A 468 -8.05 -11.45 5.49
C VAL A 468 -6.85 -10.63 5.04
N THR A 469 -7.08 -9.73 4.08
CA THR A 469 -6.06 -8.78 3.56
C THR A 469 -6.52 -7.34 3.81
N PRO A 470 -5.63 -6.34 3.65
CA PRO A 470 -6.04 -4.99 3.34
C PRO A 470 -6.91 -4.97 2.08
N GLY A 471 -7.70 -3.91 1.92
CA GLY A 471 -8.32 -3.57 0.65
C GLY A 471 -7.33 -3.51 -0.50
N ILE A 472 -7.73 -4.02 -1.67
CA ILE A 472 -6.90 -3.99 -2.88
C ILE A 472 -6.84 -2.55 -3.42
N VAL A 473 -5.64 -2.12 -3.80
CA VAL A 473 -5.32 -0.75 -4.21
C VAL A 473 -4.84 -0.76 -5.65
N ASP A 474 -5.65 -0.19 -6.55
CA ASP A 474 -5.28 -0.01 -7.94
C ASP A 474 -4.50 1.30 -8.15
N VAL A 475 -3.31 1.20 -8.74
CA VAL A 475 -2.42 2.34 -8.95
C VAL A 475 -2.62 3.02 -10.31
N HIS A 476 -3.47 2.48 -11.18
CA HIS A 476 -3.74 3.04 -12.50
C HIS A 476 -5.09 2.58 -13.03
N SER A 477 -6.05 3.51 -13.08
CA SER A 477 -7.41 3.23 -13.52
C SER A 477 -8.00 4.45 -14.24
N HIS A 478 -8.93 4.22 -15.15
CA HIS A 478 -9.80 5.24 -15.75
C HIS A 478 -11.28 5.05 -15.36
N LEU A 479 -11.55 4.25 -14.32
CA LEU A 479 -12.89 4.05 -13.75
C LEU A 479 -13.54 5.39 -13.37
N GLY A 480 -14.79 5.60 -13.79
CA GLY A 480 -15.52 6.86 -13.78
C GLY A 480 -15.31 7.68 -15.06
N ASP A 481 -14.06 8.06 -15.36
CA ASP A 481 -13.68 8.91 -16.51
C ASP A 481 -13.85 8.21 -17.89
N TYR A 482 -13.79 6.88 -17.89
CA TYR A 482 -14.11 5.99 -19.00
C TYR A 482 -15.19 5.01 -18.53
N SER A 483 -16.39 5.54 -18.33
CA SER A 483 -17.52 4.80 -17.73
C SER A 483 -17.89 3.54 -18.54
N SER A 484 -18.19 2.46 -17.83
CA SER A 484 -18.73 1.22 -18.42
C SER A 484 -20.25 1.10 -18.17
N PRO A 485 -21.07 0.70 -19.15
CA PRO A 485 -20.69 0.39 -20.52
C PRO A 485 -20.27 1.62 -21.32
N ALA A 486 -19.29 1.44 -22.22
CA ALA A 486 -18.71 2.52 -22.98
C ALA A 486 -19.75 3.23 -23.85
N MET A 487 -19.79 4.56 -23.74
CA MET A 487 -20.66 5.44 -24.51
C MET A 487 -19.88 6.67 -24.94
N GLN A 488 -20.05 7.10 -26.20
CA GLN A 488 -19.35 8.27 -26.76
C GLN A 488 -19.60 9.55 -25.95
N GLY A 489 -20.78 9.69 -25.34
CA GLY A 489 -21.13 10.83 -24.48
C GLY A 489 -20.65 10.75 -23.03
N ALA A 490 -19.87 9.74 -22.67
CA ALA A 490 -19.30 9.50 -21.33
C ALA A 490 -17.79 9.13 -21.41
N THR A 491 -17.11 9.57 -22.47
CA THR A 491 -15.68 9.34 -22.71
C THR A 491 -14.90 10.61 -22.39
N ASP A 492 -14.51 10.79 -21.12
CA ASP A 492 -13.89 12.02 -20.63
C ASP A 492 -12.42 11.84 -20.19
N ALA A 493 -11.88 10.61 -20.25
CA ALA A 493 -10.52 10.29 -19.82
C ALA A 493 -9.38 10.97 -20.60
N ASN A 494 -9.63 11.51 -21.80
CA ASN A 494 -8.62 12.21 -22.62
C ASN A 494 -9.20 13.48 -23.25
N SER A 495 -8.43 14.57 -23.26
CA SER A 495 -8.78 15.83 -23.93
C SER A 495 -7.91 16.02 -25.17
N PHE A 496 -8.50 16.03 -26.36
CA PHE A 496 -7.75 16.18 -27.62
C PHE A 496 -7.49 17.65 -28.02
N GLN A 497 -7.62 18.60 -27.09
CA GLN A 497 -7.50 20.05 -27.36
C GLN A 497 -6.06 20.59 -27.25
N GLY A 498 -5.14 19.81 -26.67
CA GLY A 498 -3.73 20.18 -26.52
C GLY A 498 -2.87 19.00 -26.07
N THR A 499 -1.55 19.08 -26.23
CA THR A 499 -0.63 18.00 -25.81
C THR A 499 -0.15 18.12 -24.37
N ILE A 500 -0.33 19.28 -23.74
CA ILE A 500 0.17 19.60 -22.39
C ILE A 500 -0.94 20.33 -21.64
N GLU A 501 -1.69 19.59 -20.82
CA GLU A 501 -2.88 20.08 -20.13
C GLU A 501 -2.84 19.82 -18.59
N PRO A 502 -1.73 20.19 -17.90
CA PRO A 502 -1.51 19.90 -16.47
C PRO A 502 -2.54 20.49 -15.50
N TRP A 503 -3.40 21.40 -15.95
CA TRP A 503 -4.49 21.98 -15.17
C TRP A 503 -5.76 21.13 -15.14
N LEU A 504 -5.95 20.21 -16.08
CA LEU A 504 -7.09 19.29 -16.09
C LEU A 504 -7.06 18.32 -14.90
N ARG A 505 -8.22 17.77 -14.57
CA ARG A 505 -8.46 16.94 -13.39
C ARG A 505 -9.45 15.82 -13.75
N SER A 506 -9.03 14.56 -13.59
CA SER A 506 -9.92 13.38 -13.64
C SER A 506 -11.18 13.57 -12.77
N LEU A 507 -11.00 14.08 -11.54
CA LEU A 507 -12.07 14.40 -10.60
C LEU A 507 -13.22 15.26 -11.17
N ASP A 508 -12.97 16.12 -12.17
CA ASP A 508 -14.00 16.98 -12.76
C ASP A 508 -14.94 16.22 -13.70
N ALA A 509 -14.53 15.04 -14.18
CA ALA A 509 -15.28 14.16 -15.08
C ALA A 509 -15.74 12.85 -14.42
N LEU A 510 -15.18 12.50 -13.26
CA LEU A 510 -15.43 11.25 -12.55
C LEU A 510 -16.93 10.97 -12.32
N ASN A 511 -17.50 10.06 -13.12
CA ASN A 511 -18.89 9.67 -13.03
C ASN A 511 -19.15 8.72 -11.84
N THR A 512 -19.84 9.21 -10.80
CA THR A 512 -20.18 8.43 -9.59
C THR A 512 -21.19 7.30 -9.81
N HIS A 513 -21.72 7.13 -11.02
CA HIS A 513 -22.68 6.07 -11.39
C HIS A 513 -22.05 4.94 -12.24
N ASP A 514 -20.73 4.90 -12.38
CA ASP A 514 -20.01 3.80 -13.05
C ASP A 514 -20.07 2.47 -12.24
N THR A 515 -19.55 1.41 -12.85
CA THR A 515 -19.50 0.01 -12.41
C THR A 515 -18.62 -0.28 -11.17
N TYR A 516 -18.44 0.70 -10.27
CA TYR A 516 -17.73 0.53 -8.98
C TYR A 516 -18.08 -0.77 -8.21
N PRO A 517 -19.35 -1.25 -8.16
CA PRO A 517 -19.68 -2.52 -7.50
C PRO A 517 -18.97 -3.75 -8.11
N LEU A 518 -18.63 -3.76 -9.40
CA LEU A 518 -17.86 -4.84 -10.02
C LEU A 518 -16.42 -4.85 -9.50
N SER A 519 -15.75 -3.70 -9.49
CA SER A 519 -14.39 -3.54 -8.94
C SER A 519 -14.33 -3.93 -7.47
N ILE A 520 -15.32 -3.48 -6.68
CA ILE A 520 -15.45 -3.80 -5.26
C ILE A 520 -15.65 -5.31 -5.06
N ALA A 521 -16.42 -5.99 -5.92
CA ALA A 521 -16.58 -7.44 -5.86
C ALA A 521 -15.28 -8.24 -6.10
N GLY A 522 -14.24 -7.60 -6.67
CA GLY A 522 -12.88 -8.13 -6.76
C GLY A 522 -11.99 -7.84 -5.54
N GLY A 523 -12.50 -7.13 -4.54
CA GLY A 523 -11.74 -6.67 -3.38
C GLY A 523 -11.09 -5.29 -3.53
N VAL A 524 -11.28 -4.60 -4.67
CA VAL A 524 -10.72 -3.25 -4.88
C VAL A 524 -11.47 -2.23 -4.03
N THR A 525 -10.76 -1.58 -3.12
CA THR A 525 -11.32 -0.56 -2.23
C THR A 525 -10.92 0.86 -2.61
N THR A 526 -9.78 1.00 -3.30
CA THR A 526 -9.14 2.27 -3.60
C THR A 526 -8.51 2.24 -4.99
N SER A 527 -8.70 3.28 -5.78
CA SER A 527 -8.06 3.44 -7.09
C SER A 527 -7.47 4.83 -7.26
N LEU A 528 -6.30 4.93 -7.90
CA LEU A 528 -5.81 6.18 -8.49
C LEU A 528 -6.43 6.34 -9.89
N ILE A 529 -7.37 7.27 -10.02
CA ILE A 529 -7.93 7.65 -11.31
C ILE A 529 -6.98 8.65 -11.98
N LEU A 530 -6.67 8.40 -13.25
CA LEU A 530 -5.76 9.19 -14.07
C LEU A 530 -6.43 9.59 -15.39
N PRO A 531 -6.05 10.73 -15.99
CA PRO A 531 -6.18 10.92 -17.43
C PRO A 531 -5.48 9.79 -18.21
N GLY A 532 -5.94 9.52 -19.42
CA GLY A 532 -5.34 8.56 -20.34
C GLY A 532 -4.01 9.03 -20.95
N SER A 533 -3.60 8.40 -22.04
CA SER A 533 -2.36 8.67 -22.77
C SER A 533 -2.59 9.35 -24.14
N GLY A 534 -3.64 10.15 -24.27
CA GLY A 534 -3.82 11.01 -25.44
C GLY A 534 -2.92 12.27 -25.44
N ASN A 535 -2.19 12.50 -24.36
CA ASN A 535 -1.49 13.75 -24.07
C ASN A 535 -0.13 13.50 -23.42
N ALA A 536 0.89 14.24 -23.89
CA ALA A 536 2.24 14.22 -23.33
C ALA A 536 2.27 14.58 -21.82
N ILE A 537 1.35 15.47 -21.38
CA ILE A 537 0.96 15.67 -19.97
C ILE A 537 -0.58 15.81 -19.92
N GLY A 538 -1.29 14.73 -19.57
CA GLY A 538 -2.76 14.68 -19.60
C GLY A 538 -3.49 15.31 -18.41
N GLY A 539 -2.78 15.69 -17.34
CA GLY A 539 -3.38 16.37 -16.19
C GLY A 539 -3.29 15.61 -14.88
N GLN A 540 -4.10 16.05 -13.91
CA GLN A 540 -4.05 15.59 -12.51
C GLN A 540 -4.88 14.33 -12.29
N GLY A 541 -4.29 13.39 -11.54
CA GLY A 541 -4.93 12.19 -11.04
C GLY A 541 -5.40 12.33 -9.59
N PHE A 542 -6.39 11.54 -9.19
CA PHE A 542 -6.98 11.57 -7.86
C PHE A 542 -7.18 10.16 -7.28
N VAL A 543 -6.78 9.96 -6.02
CA VAL A 543 -7.01 8.71 -5.31
C VAL A 543 -8.39 8.75 -4.66
N ILE A 544 -9.26 7.81 -5.04
CA ILE A 544 -10.62 7.66 -4.52
C ILE A 544 -10.79 6.33 -3.79
N LYS A 545 -11.73 6.27 -2.84
CA LYS A 545 -12.32 5.01 -2.39
C LYS A 545 -13.59 4.73 -3.19
N LEU A 546 -13.81 3.46 -3.54
CA LEU A 546 -14.85 3.10 -4.51
C LEU A 546 -16.28 3.08 -3.93
N ARG A 547 -16.45 3.16 -2.61
CA ARG A 547 -17.77 3.13 -1.96
C ARG A 547 -18.63 4.34 -2.34
N GLU A 548 -19.94 4.11 -2.45
CA GLU A 548 -20.91 5.20 -2.44
C GLU A 548 -20.84 5.97 -1.10
N THR A 549 -21.20 7.26 -1.14
CA THR A 549 -21.29 8.13 0.04
C THR A 549 -22.67 8.78 0.09
N ALA A 550 -23.11 9.21 1.28
CA ALA A 550 -24.34 9.99 1.42
C ALA A 550 -24.36 11.32 0.61
N GLU A 551 -23.19 11.89 0.25
CA GLU A 551 -23.10 13.12 -0.55
C GLU A 551 -23.26 12.85 -2.06
N ARG A 552 -22.91 11.64 -2.52
CA ARG A 552 -22.98 11.20 -3.94
C ARG A 552 -22.20 12.09 -4.92
N SER A 553 -21.21 12.84 -4.44
CA SER A 553 -20.36 13.71 -5.26
C SER A 553 -18.99 13.08 -5.54
N PRO A 554 -18.34 13.39 -6.67
CA PRO A 554 -16.95 12.97 -6.93
C PRO A 554 -15.98 13.37 -5.80
N SER A 555 -16.17 14.56 -5.24
CA SER A 555 -15.33 15.09 -4.16
C SER A 555 -15.42 14.25 -2.88
N SER A 556 -16.58 13.66 -2.59
CA SER A 556 -16.80 12.81 -1.42
C SER A 556 -16.08 11.46 -1.50
N MET A 557 -15.75 10.98 -2.71
CA MET A 557 -15.02 9.73 -2.92
C MET A 557 -13.51 9.87 -2.68
N LEU A 558 -12.96 11.09 -2.67
CA LEU A 558 -11.54 11.37 -2.49
C LEU A 558 -10.99 10.81 -1.17
N LEU A 559 -9.95 9.96 -1.26
CA LEU A 559 -9.25 9.42 -0.10
C LEU A 559 -8.63 10.52 0.75
N GLU A 560 -7.86 11.41 0.11
CA GLU A 560 -7.17 12.52 0.76
C GLU A 560 -6.94 13.66 -0.27
N PRO A 561 -7.77 14.73 -0.29
CA PRO A 561 -7.67 15.75 -1.33
C PRO A 561 -6.39 16.58 -1.17
N PRO A 562 -5.64 16.85 -2.26
CA PRO A 562 -4.43 17.67 -2.20
C PRO A 562 -4.72 19.06 -1.61
N TYR A 563 -3.69 19.64 -1.00
CA TYR A 563 -3.72 21.07 -0.65
C TYR A 563 -4.05 21.89 -1.91
N HIS A 564 -4.72 23.04 -1.74
CA HIS A 564 -5.25 23.93 -2.79
C HIS A 564 -6.65 23.60 -3.37
N ILE A 565 -7.32 22.48 -3.04
CA ILE A 565 -8.75 22.33 -3.41
C ILE A 565 -9.67 23.18 -2.50
N ASN A 566 -9.46 23.18 -1.18
CA ASN A 566 -10.38 23.86 -0.23
C ASN A 566 -9.71 24.60 0.97
N ALA A 567 -8.39 24.56 1.14
CA ALA A 567 -7.73 25.24 2.27
C ALA A 567 -6.26 25.61 2.04
N SER A 568 -5.80 26.66 2.72
CA SER A 568 -4.44 27.22 2.64
C SER A 568 -3.53 26.70 3.76
N PHE A 569 -2.26 26.48 3.39
CA PHE A 569 -1.09 26.11 4.23
C PHE A 569 -0.98 24.64 4.69
N PRO A 570 0.14 23.95 4.38
CA PRO A 570 0.40 22.60 4.86
C PRO A 570 0.77 22.59 6.35
N ASN A 571 0.11 21.74 7.13
CA ASN A 571 0.49 21.48 8.53
C ASN A 571 1.63 20.44 8.56
N PRO A 572 2.81 20.74 9.13
CA PRO A 572 3.93 19.80 9.18
C PRO A 572 3.72 18.58 10.10
N ASN A 573 2.69 18.57 10.96
CA ASN A 573 2.32 17.43 11.80
C ASN A 573 1.39 16.42 11.10
N LEU A 574 0.92 16.73 9.89
CA LEU A 574 0.06 15.85 9.10
C LEU A 574 0.85 15.18 7.96
N PRO A 575 0.42 14.00 7.50
CA PRO A 575 0.89 13.42 6.26
C PRO A 575 0.86 14.41 5.09
N ARG A 576 1.77 14.22 4.13
CA ARG A 576 1.79 15.03 2.92
C ARG A 576 0.62 14.62 2.04
N ARG A 577 -0.34 15.54 1.84
CA ARG A 577 -1.38 15.39 0.82
C ARG A 577 -0.76 15.58 -0.56
N TRP A 578 -0.62 14.49 -1.29
CA TRP A 578 0.01 14.48 -2.62
C TRP A 578 -0.98 14.91 -3.70
N ARG A 579 -0.53 15.72 -4.67
CA ARG A 579 -1.16 15.72 -6.01
C ARG A 579 -0.62 14.52 -6.79
N HIS A 580 -1.39 13.96 -7.71
CA HIS A 580 -0.91 12.99 -8.69
C HIS A 580 -1.00 13.60 -10.09
N MET A 581 -0.13 13.20 -11.01
CA MET A 581 -0.15 13.69 -12.39
C MET A 581 0.25 12.58 -13.36
N LYS A 582 -0.47 12.48 -14.49
CA LYS A 582 -0.17 11.60 -15.62
C LYS A 582 0.80 12.31 -16.57
N TYR A 583 1.83 11.58 -16.98
CA TYR A 583 2.87 12.02 -17.90
C TYR A 583 3.12 10.98 -18.96
N GLU A 584 3.65 11.41 -20.09
CA GLU A 584 4.15 10.55 -21.16
C GLU A 584 5.46 11.14 -21.72
N ALA A 585 5.51 12.44 -22.10
CA ALA A 585 6.75 13.06 -22.60
C ALA A 585 6.84 14.62 -22.51
N CYS A 586 8.06 15.14 -22.74
CA CYS A 586 8.38 16.38 -23.47
C CYS A 586 8.47 17.81 -22.81
N LEU A 587 9.70 18.35 -22.89
CA LEU A 587 10.17 19.73 -23.19
C LEU A 587 9.68 21.06 -22.53
N TRP A 588 8.59 21.17 -21.77
CA TRP A 588 8.11 22.51 -21.32
C TRP A 588 8.29 22.89 -19.83
N TYR A 589 9.18 22.20 -19.12
CA TYR A 589 9.59 22.61 -17.76
C TYR A 589 10.24 24.00 -17.69
N THR A 590 10.67 24.58 -18.81
CA THR A 590 11.20 25.96 -18.87
C THR A 590 10.16 27.00 -18.46
N SER A 591 8.93 26.88 -18.94
CA SER A 591 7.81 27.77 -18.57
C SER A 591 7.43 27.61 -17.09
N ALA A 592 7.30 26.37 -16.62
CA ALA A 592 7.04 26.08 -15.21
C ALA A 592 8.18 26.56 -14.29
N LYS A 593 9.43 26.40 -14.70
CA LYS A 593 10.61 26.90 -13.96
C LYS A 593 10.61 28.42 -13.89
N LYS A 594 10.30 29.12 -14.99
CA LYS A 594 10.16 30.59 -15.00
C LYS A 594 9.05 31.05 -14.06
N ALA A 595 7.88 30.42 -14.10
CA ALA A 595 6.77 30.71 -13.18
C ALA A 595 7.20 30.47 -11.71
N LYS A 596 7.85 29.33 -11.43
CA LYS A 596 8.41 29.03 -10.10
C LYS A 596 9.42 30.08 -9.64
N GLU A 597 10.35 30.50 -10.49
CA GLU A 597 11.36 31.52 -10.16
C GLU A 597 10.72 32.89 -9.91
N GLN A 598 9.70 33.27 -10.69
CA GLN A 598 8.91 34.49 -10.43
C GLN A 598 8.20 34.43 -9.08
N GLN A 599 7.53 33.31 -8.76
CA GLN A 599 6.86 33.11 -7.48
C GLN A 599 7.83 33.08 -6.29
N ASP A 600 8.97 32.39 -6.43
CA ASP A 600 9.98 32.30 -5.39
C ASP A 600 10.64 33.68 -5.14
N ASN A 601 10.88 34.47 -6.20
CA ASN A 601 11.37 35.85 -6.09
C ASN A 601 10.36 36.75 -5.36
N PHE A 602 9.09 36.74 -5.78
CA PHE A 602 8.00 37.47 -5.10
C PHE A 602 7.92 37.10 -3.61
N CYS A 603 7.91 35.79 -3.30
CA CYS A 603 7.90 35.32 -1.92
C CYS A 603 9.15 35.79 -1.14
N SER A 604 10.32 35.84 -1.77
CA SER A 604 11.55 36.29 -1.11
C SER A 604 11.51 37.77 -0.74
N GLN A 605 10.99 38.64 -1.63
CA GLN A 605 10.81 40.07 -1.41
C GLN A 605 9.71 40.36 -0.35
N ALA A 606 8.60 39.63 -0.40
CA ALA A 606 7.56 39.70 0.63
C ALA A 606 8.12 39.32 2.03
N LEU A 607 8.98 38.31 2.11
CA LEU A 607 9.62 37.86 3.35
C LEU A 607 10.77 38.77 3.84
N SER A 608 11.34 39.63 2.98
CA SER A 608 12.33 40.65 3.36
C SER A 608 11.74 42.02 3.72
N ASP A 609 10.40 42.13 3.77
CA ASP A 609 9.63 43.38 3.91
C ASP A 609 9.70 44.36 2.73
N GLU A 610 10.15 43.90 1.56
CA GLU A 610 10.17 44.69 0.32
C GLU A 610 8.78 44.72 -0.33
N TRP A 611 7.78 45.16 0.44
CA TRP A 611 6.37 45.29 0.02
C TRP A 611 6.12 46.45 -0.95
N LYS A 612 7.06 47.39 -1.02
CA LYS A 612 6.96 48.56 -1.90
C LYS A 612 7.37 48.12 -3.31
N ASP A 613 6.47 48.33 -4.26
CA ASP A 613 6.64 47.99 -5.68
C ASP A 613 6.67 46.47 -5.99
N LEU A 614 6.18 45.63 -5.06
CA LEU A 614 6.14 44.16 -5.15
C LEU A 614 5.21 43.60 -6.26
N GLY A 615 4.15 44.34 -6.61
CA GLY A 615 3.15 43.92 -7.61
C GLY A 615 2.18 42.85 -7.10
N GLU A 616 1.51 42.17 -8.05
CA GLU A 616 0.65 41.01 -7.79
C GLU A 616 1.47 39.71 -7.78
N PHE A 617 0.97 38.67 -7.09
CA PHE A 617 1.62 37.36 -7.10
C PHE A 617 1.61 36.80 -8.53
N PRO A 618 2.74 36.30 -9.06
CA PRO A 618 2.81 35.77 -10.42
C PRO A 618 2.11 34.39 -10.51
N ASP A 619 0.78 34.46 -10.62
CA ASP A 619 -0.11 33.31 -10.62
C ASP A 619 -0.38 32.80 -12.04
N ALA A 620 0.57 32.02 -12.56
CA ALA A 620 0.40 31.32 -13.83
C ALA A 620 -0.36 30.01 -13.59
N LEU A 621 -1.68 30.08 -13.34
CA LEU A 621 -2.56 28.94 -13.03
C LEU A 621 -2.35 27.73 -13.95
N GLN A 622 -2.20 27.97 -15.26
CA GLN A 622 -1.90 26.95 -16.28
C GLN A 622 -0.68 26.08 -15.93
N TRP A 623 0.33 26.66 -15.25
CA TRP A 623 1.59 26.01 -14.90
C TRP A 623 1.69 25.65 -13.42
N GLU A 624 0.71 25.99 -12.57
CA GLU A 624 0.79 25.79 -11.11
C GLU A 624 1.10 24.33 -10.74
N ALA A 625 0.43 23.38 -11.38
CA ALA A 625 0.63 21.96 -11.12
C ALA A 625 2.04 21.46 -11.57
N LEU A 626 2.63 22.05 -12.62
CA LEU A 626 4.03 21.78 -12.99
C LEU A 626 5.03 22.47 -12.06
N VAL A 627 4.69 23.64 -11.52
CA VAL A 627 5.47 24.27 -10.45
C VAL A 627 5.47 23.38 -9.21
N ASP A 628 4.37 22.68 -8.92
CA ASP A 628 4.29 21.69 -7.84
C ASP A 628 5.16 20.46 -8.08
N VAL A 629 5.26 20.00 -9.33
CA VAL A 629 6.24 18.98 -9.74
C VAL A 629 7.66 19.45 -9.42
N LEU A 630 8.03 20.67 -9.85
CA LEU A 630 9.35 21.28 -9.60
C LEU A 630 9.61 21.63 -8.11
N ARG A 631 8.58 21.61 -7.27
CA ARG A 631 8.66 21.76 -5.81
C ARG A 631 8.65 20.41 -5.07
N GLY A 632 8.56 19.28 -5.78
CA GLY A 632 8.50 17.93 -5.20
C GLY A 632 7.21 17.67 -4.41
N ARG A 633 6.09 18.28 -4.83
CA ARG A 633 4.76 18.17 -4.20
C ARG A 633 3.82 17.17 -4.90
N VAL A 634 4.29 16.50 -5.96
CA VAL A 634 3.48 15.66 -6.86
C VAL A 634 4.07 14.26 -6.96
N LYS A 635 3.20 13.24 -6.92
CA LYS A 635 3.50 11.85 -7.30
C LYS A 635 3.30 11.72 -8.81
N ILE A 636 4.40 11.65 -9.55
CA ILE A 636 4.38 11.61 -11.03
C ILE A 636 4.23 10.15 -11.49
N ASN A 637 3.23 9.90 -12.33
CA ASN A 637 2.91 8.62 -12.93
C ASN A 637 3.17 8.70 -14.43
N ILE A 638 4.19 7.98 -14.91
CA ILE A 638 4.65 8.05 -16.29
C ILE A 638 4.12 6.86 -17.07
N HIS A 639 3.34 7.12 -18.11
CA HIS A 639 3.04 6.19 -19.19
C HIS A 639 4.25 6.12 -20.12
N CYS A 640 4.83 4.94 -20.29
CA CYS A 640 5.88 4.68 -21.27
C CYS A 640 6.02 3.17 -21.49
N TYR A 641 6.79 2.71 -22.48
CA TYR A 641 7.02 1.29 -22.69
C TYR A 641 8.49 0.96 -22.92
N GLU A 642 9.18 1.73 -23.76
CA GLU A 642 10.51 1.38 -24.26
C GLU A 642 11.64 1.97 -23.39
N ALA A 643 12.83 1.37 -23.48
CA ALA A 643 14.03 1.82 -22.78
C ALA A 643 14.45 3.24 -23.16
N VAL A 644 14.10 3.70 -24.36
CA VAL A 644 14.33 5.09 -24.83
C VAL A 644 13.48 6.10 -24.07
N ASP A 645 12.22 5.76 -23.77
CA ASP A 645 11.31 6.61 -22.98
C ASP A 645 11.79 6.68 -21.53
N LEU A 646 12.15 5.51 -20.96
CA LEU A 646 12.70 5.39 -19.62
C LEU A 646 13.96 6.26 -19.46
N ASP A 647 14.88 6.25 -20.45
CA ASP A 647 16.07 7.12 -20.44
C ASP A 647 15.71 8.60 -20.53
N ALA A 648 14.81 8.97 -21.46
CA ALA A 648 14.39 10.35 -21.63
C ALA A 648 13.79 10.93 -20.33
N LEU A 649 12.92 10.18 -19.65
CA LEU A 649 12.28 10.61 -18.41
C LEU A 649 13.23 10.57 -17.20
N VAL A 650 14.15 9.60 -17.13
CA VAL A 650 15.25 9.60 -16.14
C VAL A 650 16.16 10.82 -16.33
N ARG A 651 16.47 11.22 -17.56
CA ARG A 651 17.23 12.44 -17.86
C ARG A 651 16.48 13.71 -17.46
N LEU A 652 15.18 13.84 -17.81
CA LEU A 652 14.36 14.99 -17.43
C LEU A 652 14.19 15.12 -15.91
N SER A 653 13.95 14.01 -15.21
CA SER A 653 13.92 13.95 -13.75
C SER A 653 15.23 14.44 -13.14
N ASN A 654 16.37 14.08 -13.73
CA ASN A 654 17.69 14.56 -13.31
C ASN A 654 18.01 16.00 -13.70
N GLU A 655 17.49 16.51 -14.82
CA GLU A 655 17.70 17.89 -15.24
C GLU A 655 16.93 18.86 -14.34
N PHE A 656 15.63 18.60 -14.18
CA PHE A 656 14.69 19.48 -13.48
C PHE A 656 14.50 19.15 -11.99
N LYS A 657 15.14 18.08 -11.50
CA LYS A 657 15.21 17.67 -10.09
C LYS A 657 13.84 17.37 -9.46
N PHE A 658 13.00 16.61 -10.17
CA PHE A 658 11.74 16.08 -9.66
C PHE A 658 11.79 14.56 -9.50
N PRO A 659 11.13 13.98 -8.46
CA PRO A 659 11.01 12.54 -8.31
C PRO A 659 9.91 11.94 -9.20
N ILE A 660 10.10 10.71 -9.64
CA ILE A 660 9.11 9.89 -10.33
C ILE A 660 8.54 8.89 -9.32
N ALA A 661 7.22 8.74 -9.24
CA ALA A 661 6.60 7.77 -8.34
C ALA A 661 6.60 6.37 -8.95
N ALA A 662 6.10 6.25 -10.18
CA ALA A 662 6.12 5.01 -10.94
C ALA A 662 6.21 5.26 -12.46
N PHE A 663 6.91 4.35 -13.13
CA PHE A 663 6.71 4.07 -14.54
C PHE A 663 5.58 3.04 -14.68
N HIS A 664 4.69 3.24 -15.64
CA HIS A 664 3.51 2.41 -15.89
C HIS A 664 3.63 1.79 -17.28
N HIS A 665 3.05 0.60 -17.46
CA HIS A 665 3.17 -0.27 -18.64
C HIS A 665 4.60 -0.76 -18.84
N ALA A 666 5.53 0.16 -19.11
CA ALA A 666 6.98 0.05 -18.89
C ALA A 666 7.59 -1.28 -19.36
N SER A 667 7.15 -1.75 -20.53
CA SER A 667 7.42 -3.09 -21.04
C SER A 667 8.90 -3.48 -21.05
N GLU A 668 9.82 -2.57 -21.35
CA GLU A 668 11.27 -2.85 -21.40
C GLU A 668 12.01 -2.57 -20.08
N ALA A 669 11.31 -2.16 -19.01
CA ALA A 669 11.92 -1.78 -17.72
C ALA A 669 12.84 -2.84 -17.12
N TYR A 670 12.50 -4.12 -17.31
CA TYR A 670 13.27 -5.25 -16.79
C TYR A 670 14.60 -5.48 -17.53
N LEU A 671 14.77 -4.94 -18.74
CA LEU A 671 16.02 -4.94 -19.50
C LEU A 671 16.97 -3.84 -19.02
N VAL A 672 16.44 -2.76 -18.43
CA VAL A 672 17.20 -1.57 -18.01
C VAL A 672 17.04 -1.20 -16.51
N PRO A 673 17.14 -2.15 -15.55
CA PRO A 673 16.89 -1.87 -14.13
C PRO A 673 17.86 -0.82 -13.56
N ASP A 674 19.11 -0.80 -14.01
CA ASP A 674 20.11 0.19 -13.58
C ASP A 674 19.95 1.57 -14.23
N LEU A 675 19.10 1.70 -15.24
CA LEU A 675 18.66 3.01 -15.76
C LEU A 675 17.61 3.62 -14.83
N ILE A 676 16.61 2.83 -14.44
CA ILE A 676 15.51 3.25 -13.55
C ILE A 676 16.07 3.72 -12.19
N LYS A 677 17.06 3.01 -11.64
CA LYS A 677 17.78 3.39 -10.41
C LYS A 677 18.51 4.75 -10.48
N LYS A 678 18.74 5.32 -11.68
CA LYS A 678 19.39 6.63 -11.86
C LYS A 678 18.42 7.82 -11.81
N ALA A 679 17.10 7.60 -11.72
CA ALA A 679 16.13 8.69 -11.58
C ALA A 679 16.43 9.60 -10.37
N HIS A 680 15.94 10.84 -10.39
CA HIS A 680 16.22 11.77 -9.29
C HIS A 680 15.38 11.46 -8.05
N GLY A 681 16.04 11.14 -6.93
CA GLY A 681 15.39 10.91 -5.64
C GLY A 681 15.42 9.43 -5.25
N GLU A 682 14.25 8.88 -4.97
CA GLU A 682 14.08 7.45 -4.70
C GLU A 682 13.93 6.67 -6.03
N THR A 683 14.27 5.38 -6.03
CA THR A 683 14.10 4.53 -7.22
C THR A 683 12.61 4.39 -7.54
N PRO A 684 12.15 4.75 -8.76
CA PRO A 684 10.75 4.66 -9.13
C PRO A 684 10.24 3.21 -9.08
N ALA A 685 8.97 3.04 -8.73
CA ALA A 685 8.30 1.77 -8.90
C ALA A 685 7.97 1.51 -10.39
N VAL A 686 7.61 0.27 -10.70
CA VAL A 686 7.19 -0.13 -12.05
C VAL A 686 5.84 -0.84 -11.95
N ALA A 687 4.81 -0.26 -12.58
CA ALA A 687 3.44 -0.77 -12.63
C ALA A 687 3.19 -1.48 -13.97
N LEU A 688 3.10 -2.80 -13.93
CA LEU A 688 2.99 -3.67 -15.09
C LEU A 688 1.61 -4.33 -15.18
N PHE A 689 1.28 -4.85 -16.36
CA PHE A 689 0.40 -6.01 -16.49
C PHE A 689 1.21 -7.29 -16.25
N ALA A 690 0.55 -8.37 -15.83
CA ALA A 690 1.15 -9.69 -15.71
C ALA A 690 1.23 -10.41 -17.07
N THR A 691 0.17 -10.34 -17.88
CA THR A 691 0.14 -10.96 -19.22
C THR A 691 -0.37 -10.10 -20.38
N ASN A 692 -1.11 -9.01 -20.15
CA ASN A 692 -1.53 -8.13 -21.24
C ASN A 692 -0.29 -7.45 -21.90
N SER A 693 -0.02 -7.79 -23.16
CA SER A 693 1.25 -7.47 -23.84
C SER A 693 1.19 -7.69 -25.36
N ARG A 694 2.20 -7.19 -26.09
CA ARG A 694 2.45 -7.42 -27.55
C ARG A 694 1.43 -6.90 -28.54
N TYR A 695 0.27 -6.42 -28.08
CA TYR A 695 -0.75 -5.74 -28.88
C TYR A 695 -0.25 -4.49 -29.63
N LYS A 696 0.84 -3.85 -29.18
CA LYS A 696 1.51 -2.71 -29.85
C LYS A 696 3.01 -2.95 -30.08
N ARG A 697 3.59 -2.24 -31.05
CA ARG A 697 5.04 -2.15 -31.31
C ARG A 697 5.85 -1.84 -30.05
N GLU A 698 5.45 -0.82 -29.29
CA GLU A 698 6.11 -0.40 -28.05
C GLU A 698 5.99 -1.44 -26.92
N ALA A 699 4.90 -2.21 -26.92
CA ALA A 699 4.65 -3.28 -25.95
C ALA A 699 5.22 -4.64 -26.38
N TYR A 700 5.90 -4.75 -27.53
CA TYR A 700 6.28 -6.02 -28.15
C TYR A 700 7.36 -6.79 -27.36
N ARG A 701 8.29 -6.10 -26.69
CA ARG A 701 9.34 -6.71 -25.83
C ARG A 701 8.89 -6.97 -24.38
N SER A 702 7.60 -6.83 -24.09
CA SER A 702 7.04 -7.22 -22.79
C SER A 702 7.36 -8.69 -22.45
N SER A 703 7.52 -8.98 -21.16
CA SER A 703 7.67 -10.34 -20.66
C SER A 703 6.90 -10.54 -19.36
N GLU A 704 6.30 -11.71 -19.24
CA GLU A 704 5.56 -12.23 -18.09
C GLU A 704 6.50 -12.43 -16.88
N PHE A 705 7.80 -12.57 -17.16
CA PHE A 705 8.87 -12.67 -16.17
C PHE A 705 9.39 -11.30 -15.70
N ALA A 706 8.99 -10.19 -16.34
CA ALA A 706 9.44 -8.85 -15.97
C ALA A 706 9.18 -8.50 -14.48
N PRO A 707 8.02 -8.83 -13.86
CA PRO A 707 7.81 -8.66 -12.42
C PRO A 707 8.89 -9.34 -11.56
N ARG A 708 9.24 -10.59 -11.89
CA ARG A 708 10.28 -11.36 -11.18
C ARG A 708 11.65 -10.70 -11.34
N ILE A 709 12.03 -10.35 -12.57
CA ILE A 709 13.36 -9.80 -12.91
C ILE A 709 13.57 -8.44 -12.23
N LEU A 710 12.54 -7.58 -12.23
CA LEU A 710 12.57 -6.27 -11.55
C LEU A 710 12.69 -6.43 -10.03
N ALA A 711 11.90 -7.32 -9.42
CA ALA A 711 11.97 -7.60 -7.99
C ALA A 711 13.34 -8.14 -7.56
N GLN A 712 13.94 -9.04 -8.34
CA GLN A 712 15.31 -9.53 -8.13
C GLN A 712 16.37 -8.42 -8.22
N ASN A 713 16.10 -7.38 -9.02
CA ASN A 713 16.93 -6.18 -9.14
C ASN A 713 16.68 -5.11 -8.05
N GLY A 714 15.80 -5.39 -7.08
CA GLY A 714 15.45 -4.47 -6.00
C GLY A 714 14.52 -3.33 -6.41
N ILE A 715 13.80 -3.46 -7.54
CA ILE A 715 12.83 -2.48 -8.00
C ILE A 715 11.44 -2.87 -7.48
N THR A 716 10.69 -1.88 -6.99
CA THR A 716 9.33 -2.09 -6.48
C THR A 716 8.38 -2.34 -7.64
N VAL A 717 7.76 -3.52 -7.66
CA VAL A 717 6.77 -3.92 -8.68
C VAL A 717 5.36 -3.71 -8.14
N LEU A 718 4.50 -3.20 -9.02
CA LEU A 718 3.06 -3.00 -8.83
C LEU A 718 2.32 -3.70 -9.98
N MET A 719 1.15 -4.26 -9.70
CA MET A 719 0.19 -4.66 -10.76
C MET A 719 -0.87 -3.57 -10.87
N LYS A 720 -1.44 -3.39 -12.07
CA LYS A 720 -2.51 -2.42 -12.35
C LYS A 720 -3.62 -3.03 -13.20
N SER A 721 -4.83 -2.48 -13.11
CA SER A 721 -5.91 -2.88 -14.02
C SER A 721 -5.91 -2.10 -15.32
N ASP A 722 -5.51 -0.81 -15.29
CA ASP A 722 -5.64 0.08 -16.44
C ASP A 722 -7.10 0.19 -16.94
N HIS A 723 -8.04 0.07 -15.99
CA HIS A 723 -9.47 -0.11 -16.27
C HIS A 723 -10.00 0.94 -17.26
N PRO A 724 -10.75 0.56 -18.32
CA PRO A 724 -11.32 -0.78 -18.57
C PRO A 724 -10.47 -1.74 -19.41
N ILE A 725 -9.18 -1.46 -19.70
CA ILE A 725 -8.33 -2.34 -20.51
C ILE A 725 -8.23 -3.76 -19.93
N THR A 726 -8.14 -3.88 -18.60
CA THR A 726 -8.57 -5.10 -17.90
C THR A 726 -9.66 -4.77 -16.89
N ASP A 727 -10.55 -5.73 -16.64
CA ASP A 727 -11.57 -5.59 -15.60
C ASP A 727 -10.90 -5.50 -14.22
N SER A 728 -11.11 -4.37 -13.52
CA SER A 728 -10.48 -4.07 -12.23
C SER A 728 -10.92 -5.03 -11.12
N ARG A 729 -12.08 -5.69 -11.28
CA ARG A 729 -12.50 -6.84 -10.47
C ARG A 729 -11.44 -7.96 -10.44
N HIS A 730 -10.66 -8.11 -11.50
CA HIS A 730 -9.65 -9.15 -11.64
C HIS A 730 -8.22 -8.65 -11.34
N LEU A 731 -8.04 -7.50 -10.66
CA LEU A 731 -6.71 -7.01 -10.28
C LEU A 731 -5.94 -7.98 -9.37
N ILE A 732 -6.64 -8.78 -8.55
CA ILE A 732 -5.98 -9.86 -7.77
C ILE A 732 -5.48 -11.01 -8.68
N TYR A 733 -6.11 -11.23 -9.84
CA TYR A 733 -5.69 -12.22 -10.83
C TYR A 733 -4.42 -11.81 -11.56
N GLU A 734 -4.19 -10.52 -11.81
CA GLU A 734 -2.87 -10.03 -12.27
C GLU A 734 -1.76 -10.40 -11.26
N ALA A 735 -2.01 -10.23 -9.95
CA ALA A 735 -1.08 -10.67 -8.91
C ALA A 735 -0.91 -12.21 -8.85
N GLN A 736 -1.97 -12.98 -9.13
CA GLN A 736 -1.90 -14.44 -9.26
C GLN A 736 -1.02 -14.85 -10.45
N GLN A 737 -1.23 -14.26 -11.63
CA GLN A 737 -0.41 -14.51 -12.82
C GLN A 737 1.06 -14.12 -12.60
N ALA A 738 1.34 -12.96 -12.00
CA ALA A 738 2.71 -12.57 -11.68
C ALA A 738 3.38 -13.55 -10.69
N PHE A 739 2.63 -14.09 -9.72
CA PHE A 739 3.11 -15.15 -8.83
C PHE A 739 3.38 -16.46 -9.59
N TYR A 740 2.51 -16.86 -10.51
CA TYR A 740 2.71 -18.02 -11.39
C TYR A 740 3.99 -17.93 -12.21
N TYR A 741 4.28 -16.76 -12.80
CA TYR A 741 5.52 -16.50 -13.54
C TYR A 741 6.75 -16.20 -12.63
N GLY A 742 6.59 -16.30 -11.31
CA GLY A 742 7.68 -16.40 -10.34
C GLY A 742 8.04 -15.11 -9.59
N LEU A 743 7.15 -14.10 -9.55
CA LEU A 743 7.23 -13.03 -8.54
C LEU A 743 7.01 -13.66 -7.14
N PRO A 744 7.82 -13.36 -6.11
CA PRO A 744 7.61 -13.92 -4.77
C PRO A 744 6.23 -13.59 -4.18
N TYR A 745 5.58 -14.57 -3.52
CA TYR A 745 4.19 -14.46 -3.04
C TYR A 745 3.91 -13.19 -2.21
N ASN A 746 4.85 -12.81 -1.35
CA ASN A 746 4.75 -11.66 -0.47
C ASN A 746 4.80 -10.34 -1.25
N LEU A 747 5.54 -10.32 -2.36
CA LEU A 747 5.61 -9.18 -3.29
C LEU A 747 4.41 -9.16 -4.22
N ALA A 748 3.88 -10.31 -4.65
CA ALA A 748 2.66 -10.39 -5.44
C ALA A 748 1.46 -9.78 -4.70
N LEU A 749 1.23 -10.16 -3.42
CA LEU A 749 0.20 -9.51 -2.60
C LEU A 749 0.49 -8.03 -2.33
N ALA A 750 1.75 -7.68 -2.01
CA ALA A 750 2.14 -6.29 -1.75
C ALA A 750 1.97 -5.37 -2.98
N SER A 751 2.16 -5.91 -4.19
CA SER A 751 2.08 -5.17 -5.47
C SER A 751 0.71 -4.56 -5.76
N VAL A 752 -0.34 -5.07 -5.09
CA VAL A 752 -1.73 -4.59 -5.16
C VAL A 752 -2.28 -4.15 -3.79
N THR A 753 -1.43 -4.01 -2.77
CA THR A 753 -1.84 -3.56 -1.42
C THR A 753 -0.82 -2.60 -0.80
N SER A 754 0.19 -3.09 -0.08
CA SER A 754 1.13 -2.25 0.69
C SER A 754 2.05 -1.44 -0.20
N ASN A 755 2.66 -2.04 -1.24
CA ASN A 755 3.57 -1.32 -2.14
C ASN A 755 2.79 -0.31 -2.98
N ALA A 756 1.58 -0.66 -3.41
CA ALA A 756 0.65 0.25 -4.08
C ALA A 756 0.36 1.47 -3.21
N ALA A 757 -0.06 1.26 -1.96
CA ALA A 757 -0.30 2.35 -1.00
C ALA A 757 0.95 3.22 -0.74
N GLU A 758 2.13 2.64 -0.54
CA GLU A 758 3.37 3.40 -0.30
C GLU A 758 3.79 4.25 -1.52
N VAL A 759 3.70 3.68 -2.73
CA VAL A 759 4.05 4.40 -3.97
C VAL A 759 3.08 5.55 -4.22
N LEU A 760 1.78 5.36 -3.98
CA LEU A 760 0.79 6.44 -4.00
C LEU A 760 1.01 7.48 -2.88
N GLY A 761 1.81 7.17 -1.85
CA GLY A 761 2.02 8.05 -0.70
C GLY A 761 0.87 8.01 0.31
N MET A 762 0.12 6.89 0.35
CA MET A 762 -1.05 6.62 1.18
C MET A 762 -0.81 5.51 2.23
N GLY A 763 0.41 4.95 2.30
CA GLY A 763 0.84 3.93 3.27
C GLY A 763 0.76 4.36 4.75
N HIS A 764 0.44 5.63 5.03
CA HIS A 764 0.10 6.10 6.37
C HIS A 764 -1.33 5.72 6.83
N ARG A 765 -2.23 5.36 5.90
CA ARG A 765 -3.65 5.11 6.19
C ARG A 765 -4.26 3.84 5.57
N ILE A 766 -3.74 3.34 4.45
CA ILE A 766 -4.24 2.13 3.75
C ILE A 766 -3.11 1.16 3.39
N GLY A 767 -3.45 0.00 2.81
CA GLY A 767 -2.50 -1.02 2.32
C GLY A 767 -1.91 -1.95 3.39
N TYR A 768 -2.34 -1.82 4.65
CA TYR A 768 -1.86 -2.64 5.78
C TYR A 768 -2.99 -2.95 6.76
N VAL A 769 -3.00 -4.15 7.34
CA VAL A 769 -3.86 -4.48 8.49
C VAL A 769 -3.14 -4.07 9.77
N LYS A 770 -3.48 -2.88 10.27
CA LYS A 770 -2.76 -2.22 11.37
C LYS A 770 -3.66 -1.26 12.14
N GLU A 771 -3.51 -1.21 13.46
CA GLU A 771 -4.27 -0.30 14.32
C GLU A 771 -4.06 1.17 13.91
N GLY A 772 -5.14 1.96 13.92
CA GLY A 772 -5.17 3.36 13.50
C GLY A 772 -5.27 3.60 11.98
N TYR A 773 -5.19 2.56 11.16
CA TYR A 773 -5.40 2.62 9.71
C TYR A 773 -6.90 2.63 9.40
N ASP A 774 -7.24 3.06 8.18
CA ASP A 774 -8.61 3.01 7.68
C ASP A 774 -9.11 1.55 7.67
N ALA A 775 -10.39 1.34 7.96
CA ALA A 775 -11.01 0.03 8.01
C ALA A 775 -11.36 -0.52 6.60
N ASP A 776 -10.33 -0.66 5.77
CA ASP A 776 -10.42 -1.19 4.40
C ASP A 776 -9.86 -2.62 4.37
N LEU A 777 -10.73 -3.63 4.32
CA LEU A 777 -10.35 -5.06 4.45
C LEU A 777 -11.14 -5.93 3.48
N VAL A 778 -10.53 -7.04 3.05
CA VAL A 778 -11.20 -8.10 2.27
C VAL A 778 -11.11 -9.42 3.01
N ILE A 779 -12.24 -10.10 3.18
CA ILE A 779 -12.31 -11.50 3.63
C ILE A 779 -12.42 -12.39 2.39
N TRP A 780 -11.58 -13.40 2.25
CA TRP A 780 -11.50 -14.27 1.07
C TRP A 780 -11.99 -15.69 1.36
N ASP A 781 -12.55 -16.35 0.35
CA ASP A 781 -12.97 -17.76 0.45
C ASP A 781 -11.81 -18.76 0.37
N SER A 782 -10.68 -18.38 -0.24
CA SER A 782 -9.44 -19.13 -0.35
C SER A 782 -8.21 -18.25 -0.09
N HIS A 783 -6.99 -18.80 -0.22
CA HIS A 783 -5.78 -17.99 -0.26
C HIS A 783 -5.88 -16.97 -1.41
N PRO A 784 -5.56 -15.67 -1.24
CA PRO A 784 -5.85 -14.66 -2.27
C PRO A 784 -5.03 -14.83 -3.58
N LEU A 785 -3.89 -15.52 -3.51
CA LEU A 785 -3.12 -15.93 -4.71
C LEU A 785 -3.58 -17.25 -5.34
N ALA A 786 -4.64 -17.90 -4.85
CA ALA A 786 -5.21 -19.08 -5.51
C ALA A 786 -6.08 -18.66 -6.69
N LEU A 787 -5.98 -19.37 -7.81
CA LEU A 787 -6.81 -19.12 -8.99
C LEU A 787 -8.30 -19.15 -8.61
N GLY A 788 -9.04 -18.13 -9.05
CA GLY A 788 -10.46 -17.99 -8.73
C GLY A 788 -10.78 -17.53 -7.30
N ALA A 789 -9.81 -17.05 -6.50
CA ALA A 789 -10.08 -16.53 -5.15
C ALA A 789 -11.16 -15.44 -5.14
N THR A 790 -12.16 -15.58 -4.26
CA THR A 790 -13.40 -14.78 -4.28
C THR A 790 -13.61 -14.08 -2.93
N PRO A 791 -13.92 -12.77 -2.91
CA PRO A 791 -14.29 -12.07 -1.67
C PRO A 791 -15.59 -12.59 -1.03
N LYS A 792 -15.51 -13.04 0.23
CA LYS A 792 -16.66 -13.29 1.12
C LYS A 792 -17.28 -11.98 1.63
N GLN A 793 -16.47 -10.93 1.83
CA GLN A 793 -16.92 -9.59 2.21
C GLN A 793 -15.81 -8.57 1.91
N VAL A 794 -16.20 -7.34 1.57
CA VAL A 794 -15.30 -6.20 1.37
C VAL A 794 -15.76 -5.05 2.25
N PHE A 795 -14.87 -4.52 3.08
CA PHE A 795 -15.12 -3.36 3.91
C PHE A 795 -14.36 -2.16 3.34
N ILE A 796 -15.02 -1.00 3.31
CA ILE A 796 -14.43 0.29 2.92
C ILE A 796 -14.86 1.32 3.97
N ASP A 797 -13.91 2.02 4.60
CA ASP A 797 -14.18 2.87 5.78
C ASP A 797 -14.98 2.13 6.89
N GLY A 798 -14.83 0.80 7.00
CA GLY A 798 -15.56 -0.07 7.93
C GLY A 798 -17.00 -0.40 7.52
N VAL A 799 -17.48 0.12 6.38
CA VAL A 799 -18.80 -0.17 5.83
C VAL A 799 -18.73 -1.45 4.97
N PRO A 800 -19.53 -2.50 5.24
CA PRO A 800 -19.59 -3.67 4.36
C PRO A 800 -20.20 -3.29 3.01
N GLN A 801 -19.60 -3.78 1.92
CA GLN A 801 -20.02 -3.44 0.56
C GLN A 801 -20.80 -4.56 -0.14
N LEU A 802 -20.61 -5.81 0.27
CA LEU A 802 -21.38 -6.95 -0.25
C LEU A 802 -22.56 -7.22 0.67
N GLU A 803 -23.79 -7.02 0.18
CA GLU A 803 -25.01 -7.31 0.95
C GLU A 803 -25.17 -8.83 1.18
N HIS A 804 -25.01 -9.60 0.10
CA HIS A 804 -25.00 -11.06 0.10
C HIS A 804 -23.87 -11.51 -0.84
N ALA A 805 -22.90 -12.28 -0.32
CA ALA A 805 -21.80 -12.81 -1.12
C ALA A 805 -22.02 -14.30 -1.41
N TYR A 806 -21.99 -14.66 -2.69
CA TYR A 806 -21.98 -16.05 -3.14
C TYR A 806 -20.53 -16.53 -3.26
N VAL A 807 -20.18 -17.64 -2.62
CA VAL A 807 -18.83 -18.23 -2.73
C VAL A 807 -18.94 -19.73 -2.91
N THR A 808 -18.03 -20.29 -3.71
CA THR A 808 -18.00 -21.72 -3.99
C THR A 808 -17.12 -22.43 -2.96
N PRO A 809 -17.59 -23.52 -2.31
CA PRO A 809 -16.76 -24.30 -1.40
C PRO A 809 -15.52 -24.87 -2.11
N LYS A 810 -14.34 -24.37 -1.77
CA LYS A 810 -13.06 -24.81 -2.33
C LYS A 810 -12.34 -25.78 -1.39
N PRO A 811 -11.66 -26.84 -1.90
CA PRO A 811 -10.95 -27.80 -1.05
C PRO A 811 -9.76 -27.19 -0.28
N ASP A 812 -9.30 -27.88 0.78
CA ASP A 812 -8.25 -27.40 1.71
C ASP A 812 -6.92 -26.96 1.07
N ASN A 813 -6.59 -27.48 -0.12
CA ASN A 813 -5.38 -27.05 -0.84
C ASN A 813 -5.47 -25.58 -1.31
N PHE A 814 -6.67 -25.08 -1.63
CA PHE A 814 -6.90 -23.66 -1.93
C PHE A 814 -6.75 -22.76 -0.69
N GLN A 815 -6.79 -23.31 0.53
CA GLN A 815 -6.57 -22.56 1.75
C GLN A 815 -5.08 -22.28 2.04
N ARG A 816 -4.17 -22.80 1.23
CA ARG A 816 -2.71 -22.69 1.38
C ARG A 816 -2.13 -21.89 0.22
N LEU A 817 -0.88 -21.45 0.35
CA LEU A 817 -0.16 -20.83 -0.76
C LEU A 817 -0.09 -21.84 -1.93
N PRO A 818 -0.55 -21.50 -3.15
CA PRO A 818 -0.48 -22.42 -4.28
C PRO A 818 0.95 -22.78 -4.65
N ARG A 819 1.12 -23.97 -5.21
CA ARG A 819 2.34 -24.34 -5.93
C ARG A 819 2.31 -23.70 -7.32
N VAL A 820 3.47 -23.31 -7.84
CA VAL A 820 3.63 -22.72 -9.17
C VAL A 820 4.87 -23.33 -9.85
N PRO A 821 4.95 -23.35 -11.19
CA PRO A 821 6.11 -23.89 -11.88
C PRO A 821 7.38 -23.07 -11.71
N ASN A 822 8.53 -23.69 -11.99
CA ASN A 822 9.80 -22.98 -12.07
C ASN A 822 10.05 -22.48 -13.50
N PHE A 823 10.05 -21.15 -13.67
CA PHE A 823 10.36 -20.45 -14.92
C PHE A 823 11.75 -19.77 -14.93
N GLY A 824 12.72 -20.30 -14.18
CA GLY A 824 14.04 -19.67 -14.06
C GLY A 824 14.79 -19.52 -15.39
N LYS A 825 14.78 -20.57 -16.23
CA LYS A 825 15.47 -20.56 -17.53
C LYS A 825 14.78 -19.61 -18.52
N GLU A 826 13.46 -19.57 -18.49
CA GLU A 826 12.63 -18.73 -19.36
C GLU A 826 12.79 -17.25 -19.00
N ALA A 827 12.91 -16.92 -17.70
CA ALA A 827 13.23 -15.57 -17.24
C ALA A 827 14.66 -15.13 -17.64
N GLU A 828 15.65 -16.02 -17.54
CA GLU A 828 17.02 -15.78 -18.03
C GLU A 828 17.05 -15.56 -19.54
N GLN A 829 16.31 -16.38 -20.31
CA GLN A 829 16.15 -16.23 -21.75
C GLN A 829 15.43 -14.94 -22.14
N ALA A 830 14.43 -14.50 -21.38
CA ALA A 830 13.75 -13.23 -21.62
C ALA A 830 14.72 -12.03 -21.54
N VAL A 831 15.70 -12.05 -20.61
CA VAL A 831 16.75 -11.02 -20.59
C VAL A 831 17.78 -11.24 -21.70
N ALA A 832 18.23 -12.47 -21.94
CA ALA A 832 19.29 -12.76 -22.91
C ALA A 832 18.92 -12.49 -24.38
N TYR A 833 17.62 -12.36 -24.68
CA TYR A 833 17.09 -12.09 -26.03
C TYR A 833 16.20 -10.83 -26.07
N ASP A 834 16.40 -9.87 -25.16
CA ASP A 834 15.66 -8.59 -25.11
C ASP A 834 14.13 -8.77 -25.25
N GLY A 835 13.53 -9.66 -24.46
CA GLY A 835 12.10 -9.95 -24.47
C GLY A 835 11.59 -10.79 -25.64
N LEU A 836 12.47 -11.12 -26.59
CA LEU A 836 12.16 -11.89 -27.79
C LEU A 836 12.90 -13.25 -27.82
N PRO A 837 12.90 -14.08 -26.75
CA PRO A 837 13.51 -15.40 -26.81
C PRO A 837 12.90 -16.25 -27.94
N PRO A 838 13.70 -17.14 -28.56
CA PRO A 838 13.27 -17.98 -29.68
C PRO A 838 12.15 -18.91 -29.22
N LEU A 839 11.06 -18.90 -29.99
CA LEU A 839 9.87 -19.70 -29.69
C LEU A 839 9.80 -21.04 -30.43
N GLU A 840 10.78 -21.31 -31.31
CA GLU A 840 10.94 -22.53 -32.10
C GLU A 840 10.56 -23.81 -31.34
N LEU A 841 9.81 -24.68 -32.01
CA LEU A 841 9.35 -25.95 -31.47
C LEU A 841 10.41 -27.05 -31.65
N LYS A 842 10.61 -27.85 -30.61
CA LYS A 842 11.51 -29.02 -30.66
C LYS A 842 10.76 -30.22 -31.23
N LYS A 843 10.94 -30.47 -32.52
CA LYS A 843 10.34 -31.63 -33.20
C LYS A 843 11.20 -32.88 -32.96
N THR A 844 10.63 -33.90 -32.33
CA THR A 844 11.25 -35.23 -32.18
C THR A 844 11.04 -36.03 -33.48
N PRO A 845 12.04 -36.75 -34.02
CA PRO A 845 11.87 -37.57 -35.22
C PRO A 845 10.75 -38.61 -35.05
N ILE A 846 9.89 -38.76 -36.05
CA ILE A 846 8.69 -39.62 -35.98
C ILE A 846 9.02 -41.12 -35.87
N GLU A 847 10.24 -41.51 -36.23
CA GLU A 847 10.77 -42.86 -36.07
C GLU A 847 11.12 -43.20 -34.62
N LYS A 848 11.36 -42.19 -33.78
CA LYS A 848 11.73 -42.36 -32.37
C LYS A 848 10.49 -42.65 -31.52
N THR A 849 10.62 -43.56 -30.56
CA THR A 849 9.56 -43.82 -29.58
C THR A 849 9.66 -42.82 -28.43
N THR A 850 8.58 -42.13 -28.08
CA THR A 850 8.54 -41.27 -26.89
C THR A 850 7.75 -41.93 -25.78
N VAL A 851 8.31 -42.00 -24.58
CA VAL A 851 7.72 -42.63 -23.41
C VAL A 851 7.60 -41.60 -22.29
N PHE A 852 6.36 -41.21 -22.00
CA PHE A 852 6.04 -40.39 -20.84
C PHE A 852 5.92 -41.30 -19.61
N VAL A 853 6.65 -40.98 -18.55
CA VAL A 853 6.63 -41.71 -17.27
C VAL A 853 6.12 -40.81 -16.15
N ASN A 854 5.70 -41.41 -15.04
CA ASN A 854 5.12 -40.73 -13.89
C ASN A 854 3.85 -39.93 -14.25
N VAL A 855 3.00 -40.52 -15.11
CA VAL A 855 1.75 -39.92 -15.59
C VAL A 855 0.64 -40.17 -14.57
N LYS A 856 0.01 -39.12 -14.04
CA LYS A 856 -1.07 -39.22 -13.05
C LYS A 856 -2.45 -39.40 -13.67
N ASN A 857 -2.71 -38.77 -14.82
CA ASN A 857 -3.93 -39.00 -15.59
C ASN A 857 -3.71 -38.85 -17.11
N VAL A 858 -4.56 -39.52 -17.88
CA VAL A 858 -4.61 -39.45 -19.34
C VAL A 858 -6.05 -39.25 -19.76
N MET A 859 -6.30 -38.19 -20.53
CA MET A 859 -7.59 -37.89 -21.16
C MET A 859 -7.47 -37.99 -22.69
N GLN A 860 -8.51 -38.51 -23.34
CA GLN A 860 -8.60 -38.64 -24.78
C GLN A 860 -10.02 -38.30 -25.25
N ARG A 861 -10.18 -37.93 -26.51
CA ARG A 861 -11.51 -37.78 -27.13
C ARG A 861 -12.01 -39.15 -27.58
N HIS A 862 -13.19 -39.53 -27.13
CA HIS A 862 -13.92 -40.67 -27.65
C HIS A 862 -14.96 -40.21 -28.69
N PRO A 863 -15.03 -40.82 -29.90
CA PRO A 863 -15.93 -40.38 -30.98
C PRO A 863 -17.42 -40.26 -30.59
N SER A 864 -17.89 -41.07 -29.63
CA SER A 864 -19.30 -41.11 -29.21
C SER A 864 -19.60 -40.48 -27.84
N PHE A 865 -18.57 -40.16 -27.03
CA PHE A 865 -18.75 -39.76 -25.62
C PHE A 865 -18.08 -38.43 -25.25
N GLY A 866 -17.41 -37.77 -26.18
CA GLY A 866 -16.71 -36.51 -25.91
C GLY A 866 -15.35 -36.76 -25.28
N ILE A 867 -14.95 -35.96 -24.30
CA ILE A 867 -13.66 -36.13 -23.60
C ILE A 867 -13.83 -37.13 -22.46
N GLN A 868 -12.89 -38.07 -22.36
CA GLN A 868 -12.91 -39.18 -21.42
C GLN A 868 -11.53 -39.33 -20.76
N THR A 869 -11.51 -39.49 -19.44
CA THR A 869 -10.34 -40.02 -18.72
C THR A 869 -10.17 -41.52 -19.05
N VAL A 870 -9.05 -41.90 -19.68
CA VAL A 870 -8.72 -43.29 -20.05
C VAL A 870 -7.76 -43.97 -19.07
N PHE A 871 -6.99 -43.18 -18.30
CA PHE A 871 -6.16 -43.64 -17.19
C PHE A 871 -6.13 -42.59 -16.08
N LYS A 872 -6.15 -43.02 -14.82
CA LYS A 872 -6.00 -42.14 -13.65
C LYS A 872 -5.47 -42.95 -12.47
N ALA A 873 -4.42 -42.47 -11.80
CA ALA A 873 -3.98 -43.02 -10.52
C ALA A 873 -5.03 -42.74 -9.43
N GLU A 874 -5.36 -43.73 -8.60
CA GLU A 874 -6.46 -43.64 -7.63
C GLU A 874 -6.16 -42.63 -6.51
N ASP A 875 -4.90 -42.57 -6.06
CA ASP A 875 -4.40 -41.73 -4.97
C ASP A 875 -2.89 -41.39 -5.13
N ASP A 876 -2.36 -40.48 -4.30
CA ASP A 876 -0.97 -40.01 -4.39
C ASP A 876 0.09 -41.08 -4.00
N GLU A 877 -0.33 -42.23 -3.44
CA GLU A 877 0.54 -43.38 -3.17
C GLU A 877 0.45 -44.48 -4.25
N SER A 878 -0.51 -44.39 -5.17
CA SER A 878 -0.68 -45.35 -6.27
C SER A 878 0.46 -45.26 -7.31
N PRO A 879 0.80 -46.37 -7.99
CA PRO A 879 1.80 -46.36 -9.04
C PRO A 879 1.35 -45.48 -10.22
N LEU A 880 2.17 -44.48 -10.53
CA LEU A 880 1.95 -43.59 -11.67
C LEU A 880 2.13 -44.34 -13.00
N GLY A 881 1.31 -43.96 -13.98
CA GLY A 881 1.23 -44.61 -15.27
C GLY A 881 2.32 -44.20 -16.26
N VAL A 882 2.22 -44.82 -17.44
CA VAL A 882 3.10 -44.63 -18.60
C VAL A 882 2.23 -44.37 -19.83
N VAL A 883 2.69 -43.47 -20.71
CA VAL A 883 2.13 -43.30 -22.05
C VAL A 883 3.24 -43.51 -23.07
N VAL A 884 3.01 -44.43 -24.01
CA VAL A 884 3.94 -44.76 -25.09
C VAL A 884 3.41 -44.19 -26.40
N VAL A 885 4.25 -43.41 -27.09
CA VAL A 885 3.97 -42.81 -28.39
C VAL A 885 4.95 -43.37 -29.42
N GLU A 886 4.43 -44.07 -30.42
CA GLU A 886 5.20 -44.56 -31.57
C GLU A 886 4.61 -43.96 -32.86
N LYS A 887 5.46 -43.46 -33.76
CA LYS A 887 5.02 -42.88 -35.05
C LYS A 887 3.98 -41.76 -34.92
N GLY A 888 4.08 -40.95 -33.86
CA GLY A 888 3.18 -39.85 -33.56
C GLY A 888 1.79 -40.26 -33.04
N ARG A 889 1.58 -41.53 -32.66
CA ARG A 889 0.31 -42.02 -32.08
C ARG A 889 0.55 -42.68 -30.74
N VAL A 890 -0.40 -42.52 -29.81
CA VAL A 890 -0.40 -43.26 -28.53
C VAL A 890 -0.66 -44.74 -28.82
N THR A 891 0.29 -45.61 -28.50
CA THR A 891 0.17 -47.07 -28.66
C THR A 891 -0.12 -47.79 -27.34
N CYS A 892 0.17 -47.15 -26.20
CA CYS A 892 -0.24 -47.63 -24.88
C CYS A 892 -0.42 -46.47 -23.90
N SER A 893 -1.44 -46.56 -23.03
CA SER A 893 -1.61 -45.74 -21.84
C SER A 893 -2.12 -46.61 -20.70
N GLY A 894 -1.36 -46.72 -19.61
CA GLY A 894 -1.64 -47.70 -18.54
C GLY A 894 -0.55 -47.73 -17.47
N ASP A 895 -0.49 -48.83 -16.71
CA ASP A 895 0.59 -49.09 -15.76
C ASP A 895 1.93 -49.44 -16.46
N GLN A 896 3.00 -49.53 -15.68
CA GLN A 896 4.36 -49.76 -16.21
C GLN A 896 4.55 -51.14 -16.87
N ASP A 897 3.82 -52.15 -16.42
CA ASP A 897 3.97 -53.54 -16.88
C ASP A 897 3.14 -53.80 -18.13
N SER A 898 1.90 -53.31 -18.18
CA SER A 898 1.00 -53.36 -19.34
C SER A 898 1.57 -52.63 -20.56
N CYS A 899 2.22 -51.48 -20.36
CA CYS A 899 2.95 -50.77 -21.43
C CYS A 899 4.39 -51.27 -21.64
N GLY A 900 4.81 -52.34 -20.95
CA GLY A 900 6.09 -53.01 -21.22
C GLY A 900 7.33 -52.15 -20.97
N LEU A 901 7.31 -51.24 -20.00
CA LEU A 901 8.34 -50.22 -19.76
C LEU A 901 9.75 -50.83 -19.65
N GLN A 902 9.89 -51.98 -18.99
CA GLN A 902 11.17 -52.69 -18.85
C GLN A 902 11.78 -53.18 -20.17
N ALA A 903 10.96 -53.40 -21.21
CA ALA A 903 11.43 -53.77 -22.54
C ALA A 903 11.88 -52.53 -23.33
N LEU A 904 11.17 -51.40 -23.18
CA LEU A 904 11.53 -50.12 -23.78
C LEU A 904 12.82 -49.55 -23.16
N GLN A 905 13.00 -49.66 -21.84
CA GLN A 905 14.25 -49.26 -21.16
C GLN A 905 15.49 -50.08 -21.58
N LYS A 906 15.31 -51.25 -22.20
CA LYS A 906 16.39 -52.07 -22.76
C LYS A 906 16.74 -51.70 -24.20
N ARG A 907 15.89 -50.91 -24.89
CA ARG A 907 16.26 -50.26 -26.16
C ARG A 907 17.15 -49.06 -25.86
N GLY A 908 18.10 -48.76 -26.74
CA GLY A 908 19.07 -47.68 -26.52
C GLY A 908 18.41 -46.29 -26.57
N SER A 909 19.04 -45.29 -25.95
CA SER A 909 18.57 -43.89 -25.94
C SER A 909 18.61 -43.20 -27.32
N SER A 910 19.13 -43.87 -28.35
CA SER A 910 19.00 -43.47 -29.75
C SER A 910 17.56 -43.65 -30.25
N ASP A 911 16.88 -44.70 -29.78
CA ASP A 911 15.62 -45.20 -30.36
C ASP A 911 14.41 -44.80 -29.50
N VAL A 912 14.64 -44.53 -28.22
CA VAL A 912 13.60 -44.17 -27.24
C VAL A 912 13.97 -42.88 -26.50
N GLU A 913 13.00 -41.98 -26.39
CA GLU A 913 13.04 -40.78 -25.56
C GLU A 913 12.18 -40.97 -24.32
N PHE A 914 12.74 -40.74 -23.13
CA PHE A 914 11.99 -40.78 -21.87
C PHE A 914 11.75 -39.36 -21.36
N VAL A 915 10.48 -39.03 -21.12
CA VAL A 915 10.04 -37.74 -20.58
C VAL A 915 9.34 -37.97 -19.26
N ASP A 916 9.92 -37.48 -18.17
CA ASP A 916 9.28 -37.50 -16.86
C ASP A 916 8.21 -36.40 -16.79
N LEU A 917 6.98 -36.78 -16.43
CA LEU A 917 5.88 -35.84 -16.17
C LEU A 917 5.76 -35.46 -14.69
N GLU A 918 6.56 -36.02 -13.78
CA GLU A 918 6.65 -35.58 -12.39
C GLU A 918 5.28 -35.54 -11.67
N GLY A 919 4.34 -36.44 -12.04
CA GLY A 919 2.96 -36.46 -11.54
C GLY A 919 1.93 -35.68 -12.36
N GLY A 920 2.29 -35.20 -13.55
CA GLY A 920 1.39 -34.46 -14.46
C GLY A 920 0.53 -35.35 -15.37
N SER A 921 0.01 -34.80 -16.47
CA SER A 921 -0.98 -35.46 -17.32
C SER A 921 -0.69 -35.46 -18.83
N VAL A 922 -1.49 -36.23 -19.57
CA VAL A 922 -1.66 -36.10 -21.02
C VAL A 922 -3.14 -35.84 -21.32
N ALA A 923 -3.49 -34.76 -22.00
CA ALA A 923 -4.88 -34.39 -22.30
C ALA A 923 -5.02 -33.81 -23.72
N PRO A 924 -6.23 -33.73 -24.31
CA PRO A 924 -6.45 -33.01 -25.57
C PRO A 924 -6.06 -31.54 -25.44
N GLY A 925 -5.42 -30.98 -26.48
CA GLY A 925 -5.14 -29.55 -26.55
C GLY A 925 -6.41 -28.70 -26.64
N LEU A 926 -6.32 -27.46 -26.15
CA LEU A 926 -7.41 -26.49 -26.19
C LEU A 926 -7.48 -25.79 -27.56
N VAL A 927 -8.63 -25.19 -27.87
CA VAL A 927 -8.90 -24.53 -29.16
C VAL A 927 -9.30 -23.08 -28.91
N SER A 928 -8.50 -22.13 -29.40
CA SER A 928 -8.85 -20.69 -29.31
C SER A 928 -9.89 -20.31 -30.37
N PHE A 929 -10.80 -19.41 -30.00
CA PHE A 929 -11.72 -18.74 -30.91
C PHE A 929 -12.07 -17.35 -30.35
N GLY A 930 -12.47 -16.41 -31.22
CA GLY A 930 -12.93 -15.07 -30.85
C GLY A 930 -11.92 -13.99 -31.24
N SER A 931 -10.67 -14.16 -30.85
CA SER A 931 -9.57 -13.28 -31.26
C SER A 931 -9.07 -13.59 -32.68
N PRO A 932 -8.52 -12.60 -33.40
CA PRO A 932 -8.03 -12.76 -34.77
C PRO A 932 -6.64 -13.44 -34.83
N LEU A 933 -6.41 -14.44 -33.96
CA LEU A 933 -5.14 -15.16 -33.88
C LEU A 933 -4.83 -15.82 -35.22
N GLY A 934 -3.61 -15.64 -35.72
CA GLY A 934 -3.19 -16.09 -37.06
C GLY A 934 -3.59 -15.17 -38.21
N LEU A 935 -4.28 -14.06 -37.95
CA LEU A 935 -4.53 -12.96 -38.91
C LEU A 935 -3.89 -11.64 -38.46
N GLU A 936 -3.30 -11.61 -37.26
CA GLU A 936 -2.57 -10.49 -36.68
C GLU A 936 -1.34 -11.00 -35.91
N HIS A 937 -0.25 -10.24 -35.99
CA HIS A 937 0.95 -10.45 -35.16
C HIS A 937 1.11 -9.35 -34.10
N ILE A 938 0.81 -8.09 -34.42
CA ILE A 938 0.78 -6.96 -33.48
C ILE A 938 -0.51 -6.14 -33.74
N SER A 939 -1.58 -6.39 -32.98
CA SER A 939 -2.94 -5.92 -33.30
C SER A 939 -3.12 -4.43 -33.59
N GLU A 940 -2.32 -3.53 -32.98
CA GLU A 940 -2.33 -2.08 -33.22
C GLU A 940 -1.31 -1.58 -34.27
N GLU A 941 -0.57 -2.46 -34.96
CA GLU A 941 0.37 -2.10 -36.02
C GLU A 941 -0.15 -2.62 -37.38
N PRO A 942 -0.86 -1.78 -38.18
CA PRO A 942 -1.56 -2.24 -39.38
C PRO A 942 -0.70 -2.92 -40.45
N SER A 943 0.63 -2.77 -40.39
CA SER A 943 1.56 -3.49 -41.28
C SER A 943 1.78 -4.97 -40.90
N THR A 944 1.17 -5.45 -39.80
CA THR A 944 1.29 -6.82 -39.28
C THR A 944 -0.07 -7.53 -39.12
N ASN A 945 -1.07 -7.10 -39.89
CA ASN A 945 -2.44 -7.61 -39.84
C ASN A 945 -2.97 -7.84 -41.26
N ASP A 946 -3.87 -8.82 -41.43
CA ASP A 946 -4.59 -9.09 -42.69
C ASP A 946 -5.54 -7.94 -43.12
N GLY A 947 -5.81 -7.00 -42.21
CA GLY A 947 -6.66 -5.84 -42.44
C GLY A 947 -8.12 -6.06 -42.05
N VAL A 948 -9.02 -5.18 -42.50
CA VAL A 948 -10.48 -5.28 -42.25
C VAL A 948 -11.19 -5.56 -43.56
N ILE A 949 -12.12 -6.52 -43.56
CA ILE A 949 -12.89 -6.87 -44.75
C ILE A 949 -13.97 -5.83 -45.09
N PHE A 950 -14.28 -5.71 -46.39
CA PHE A 950 -15.33 -4.81 -46.86
C PHE A 950 -16.74 -5.30 -46.48
N ASP A 951 -17.62 -4.40 -46.05
CA ASP A 951 -19.05 -4.69 -45.82
C ASP A 951 -19.95 -3.96 -46.85
N PRO A 952 -20.65 -4.68 -47.75
CA PRO A 952 -21.57 -4.07 -48.73
C PRO A 952 -22.79 -3.36 -48.13
N LEU A 953 -23.05 -3.45 -46.82
CA LEU A 953 -24.09 -2.66 -46.14
C LEU A 953 -23.61 -1.27 -45.69
N THR A 954 -22.29 -1.02 -45.61
CA THR A 954 -21.70 0.25 -45.17
C THR A 954 -20.89 0.93 -46.27
N GLU A 955 -20.28 0.18 -47.18
CA GLU A 955 -19.39 0.69 -48.22
C GLU A 955 -19.50 -0.03 -49.57
N LYS A 956 -18.80 0.49 -50.59
CA LYS A 956 -18.86 -0.04 -51.96
C LYS A 956 -17.75 -1.06 -52.21
N VAL A 957 -18.11 -2.34 -52.19
CA VAL A 957 -17.20 -3.45 -52.51
C VAL A 957 -16.75 -3.39 -53.99
N PRO A 958 -15.46 -3.58 -54.32
CA PRO A 958 -14.97 -3.63 -55.69
C PRO A 958 -15.61 -4.75 -56.53
N ALA A 959 -16.01 -4.44 -57.77
CA ALA A 959 -16.63 -5.42 -58.67
C ALA A 959 -15.71 -6.60 -59.02
N LEU A 960 -14.38 -6.38 -59.02
CA LEU A 960 -13.37 -7.43 -59.23
C LEU A 960 -13.41 -8.53 -58.14
N LEU A 961 -13.83 -8.17 -56.92
CA LEU A 961 -13.94 -9.07 -55.77
C LEU A 961 -15.28 -9.84 -55.74
N GLY A 962 -16.20 -9.52 -56.65
CA GLY A 962 -17.59 -10.02 -56.64
C GLY A 962 -18.63 -8.99 -56.18
N GLY A 963 -18.22 -7.74 -55.86
CA GLY A 963 -19.13 -6.68 -55.43
C GLY A 963 -19.95 -7.08 -54.20
N GLU A 964 -21.25 -6.79 -54.21
CA GLU A 964 -22.20 -7.12 -53.13
C GLU A 964 -22.34 -8.62 -52.83
N THR A 965 -21.77 -9.51 -53.66
CA THR A 965 -21.82 -10.97 -53.52
C THR A 965 -20.52 -11.60 -53.02
N ALA A 966 -19.52 -10.77 -52.67
CA ALA A 966 -18.23 -11.20 -52.15
C ALA A 966 -18.32 -11.70 -50.70
N LEU A 967 -17.52 -12.71 -50.37
CA LEU A 967 -17.36 -13.24 -49.02
C LEU A 967 -15.89 -13.69 -48.89
N ILE A 968 -15.19 -13.15 -47.88
CA ILE A 968 -13.74 -13.28 -47.71
C ILE A 968 -13.42 -14.49 -46.83
N MET A 969 -12.31 -15.18 -47.11
CA MET A 969 -11.87 -16.38 -46.39
C MET A 969 -10.64 -16.07 -45.54
N ALA A 970 -10.70 -16.37 -44.24
CA ALA A 970 -9.54 -16.21 -43.35
C ALA A 970 -8.36 -17.11 -43.76
N SER A 971 -8.61 -18.23 -44.46
CA SER A 971 -7.57 -19.11 -44.98
C SER A 971 -6.49 -18.39 -45.79
N ASP A 972 -6.88 -17.36 -46.53
CA ASP A 972 -6.03 -16.70 -47.51
C ASP A 972 -5.06 -15.69 -46.85
N GLY A 973 -5.43 -15.19 -45.67
CA GLY A 973 -4.68 -14.23 -44.85
C GLY A 973 -3.88 -14.84 -43.70
N LEU A 974 -3.84 -16.18 -43.56
CA LEU A 974 -3.18 -16.83 -42.42
C LEU A 974 -1.66 -16.60 -42.36
N GLU A 975 -1.23 -15.93 -41.28
CA GLU A 975 0.15 -15.82 -40.83
C GLU A 975 0.49 -16.90 -39.79
N PHE A 976 1.70 -17.44 -39.87
CA PHE A 976 2.21 -18.52 -39.02
C PHE A 976 3.44 -18.03 -38.24
N GLU A 977 3.84 -18.76 -37.20
CA GLU A 977 4.91 -18.37 -36.27
C GLU A 977 4.70 -17.01 -35.56
N SER A 978 3.47 -16.48 -35.55
CA SER A 978 3.17 -15.27 -34.79
C SER A 978 3.43 -15.49 -33.29
N ARG A 979 3.91 -14.45 -32.61
CA ARG A 979 4.50 -14.62 -31.28
C ARG A 979 3.49 -15.16 -30.27
N ASP A 980 2.25 -14.66 -30.30
CA ASP A 980 1.19 -15.11 -29.41
C ASP A 980 0.59 -16.46 -29.83
N ALA A 981 0.64 -16.86 -31.11
CA ALA A 981 0.27 -18.22 -31.52
C ALA A 981 1.26 -19.27 -30.97
N LEU A 982 2.57 -19.01 -31.10
CA LEU A 982 3.60 -19.90 -30.53
C LEU A 982 3.59 -19.92 -28.99
N LEU A 983 3.23 -18.82 -28.34
CA LEU A 983 2.99 -18.80 -26.89
C LEU A 983 1.75 -19.60 -26.52
N ALA A 984 0.62 -19.43 -27.22
CA ALA A 984 -0.60 -20.19 -27.01
C ALA A 984 -0.35 -21.71 -27.18
N TYR A 985 0.39 -22.12 -28.22
CA TYR A 985 0.84 -23.50 -28.40
C TYR A 985 1.65 -24.02 -27.21
N ARG A 986 2.63 -23.25 -26.73
CA ARG A 986 3.43 -23.60 -25.52
C ARG A 986 2.56 -23.72 -24.26
N PHE A 987 1.45 -22.98 -24.16
CA PHE A 987 0.46 -23.09 -23.09
C PHE A 987 -0.69 -24.08 -23.38
N GLY A 988 -0.56 -24.92 -24.41
CA GLY A 988 -1.45 -26.08 -24.64
C GLY A 988 -2.69 -25.78 -25.48
N VAL A 989 -2.73 -24.60 -26.10
CA VAL A 989 -3.73 -24.23 -27.10
C VAL A 989 -3.15 -24.56 -28.47
N THR A 990 -3.37 -25.80 -28.93
CA THR A 990 -2.67 -26.41 -30.08
C THR A 990 -3.26 -26.01 -31.43
N SER A 991 -4.49 -25.49 -31.44
CA SER A 991 -5.12 -24.98 -32.67
C SER A 991 -6.02 -23.80 -32.36
N ALA A 992 -6.35 -23.03 -33.41
CA ALA A 992 -7.26 -21.90 -33.30
C ALA A 992 -8.21 -21.86 -34.50
N ILE A 993 -9.43 -21.39 -34.24
CA ILE A 993 -10.42 -21.11 -35.26
C ILE A 993 -10.57 -19.59 -35.30
N THR A 994 -10.31 -19.00 -36.46
CA THR A 994 -10.30 -17.55 -36.66
C THR A 994 -11.17 -17.16 -37.85
N ALA A 995 -11.74 -15.97 -37.82
CA ALA A 995 -12.54 -15.39 -38.88
C ALA A 995 -11.96 -14.03 -39.28
N PRO A 996 -12.16 -13.57 -40.53
CA PRO A 996 -11.64 -12.28 -40.96
C PRO A 996 -12.11 -11.13 -40.07
N LYS A 997 -11.22 -10.17 -39.79
CA LYS A 997 -11.56 -8.99 -38.99
C LYS A 997 -12.59 -8.14 -39.73
N SER A 998 -13.69 -7.83 -39.06
CA SER A 998 -14.80 -7.04 -39.61
C SER A 998 -15.21 -5.89 -38.69
N ALA A 999 -15.61 -4.78 -39.30
CA ALA A 999 -16.20 -3.63 -38.62
C ALA A 999 -17.73 -3.54 -38.79
N GLY A 1000 -18.36 -4.51 -39.49
CA GLY A 1000 -19.76 -4.43 -39.91
C GLY A 1000 -20.51 -5.75 -39.77
N PHE A 1001 -21.53 -5.94 -40.61
CA PHE A 1001 -22.45 -7.08 -40.57
C PHE A 1001 -21.85 -8.37 -41.12
N TYR A 1002 -21.08 -8.31 -42.21
CA TYR A 1002 -20.42 -9.50 -42.77
C TYR A 1002 -19.12 -9.78 -42.01
N GLY A 1003 -18.95 -10.99 -41.47
CA GLY A 1003 -17.72 -11.46 -40.81
C GLY A 1003 -16.85 -12.37 -41.69
N GLY A 1004 -17.35 -12.84 -42.84
CA GLY A 1004 -16.58 -13.69 -43.76
C GLY A 1004 -16.69 -15.19 -43.46
N LEU A 1005 -15.65 -15.95 -43.81
CA LEU A 1005 -15.55 -17.40 -43.63
C LEU A 1005 -14.37 -17.75 -42.73
N GLY A 1006 -14.65 -18.49 -41.66
CA GLY A 1006 -13.64 -18.89 -40.68
C GLY A 1006 -12.77 -20.05 -41.15
N VAL A 1007 -11.58 -20.19 -40.56
CA VAL A 1007 -10.58 -21.23 -40.84
C VAL A 1007 -10.10 -21.88 -39.54
N HIS A 1008 -9.78 -23.18 -39.56
CA HIS A 1008 -9.14 -23.90 -38.45
C HIS A 1008 -7.69 -24.21 -38.79
N PHE A 1009 -6.74 -23.81 -37.94
CA PHE A 1009 -5.31 -23.97 -38.17
C PHE A 1009 -4.55 -24.39 -36.90
N SER A 1010 -3.38 -25.01 -37.04
CA SER A 1010 -2.48 -25.35 -35.93
C SER A 1010 -1.65 -24.13 -35.53
N THR A 1011 -1.66 -23.78 -34.24
CA THR A 1011 -0.92 -22.63 -33.69
C THR A 1011 0.59 -22.86 -33.63
N GLY A 1012 1.03 -24.12 -33.76
CA GLY A 1012 2.44 -24.52 -33.77
C GLY A 1012 3.05 -24.75 -35.16
N ALA A 1013 2.28 -24.59 -36.24
CA ALA A 1013 2.79 -24.77 -37.60
C ALA A 1013 3.71 -23.62 -38.03
N ALA A 1014 4.74 -23.95 -38.81
CA ALA A 1014 5.74 -22.97 -39.26
C ALA A 1014 5.27 -22.16 -40.48
N HIS A 1015 4.42 -22.75 -41.33
CA HIS A 1015 3.88 -22.10 -42.53
C HIS A 1015 2.68 -22.87 -43.09
N ARG A 1016 1.84 -22.22 -43.90
CA ARG A 1016 0.63 -22.80 -44.54
C ARG A 1016 0.88 -24.11 -45.31
N MET A 1017 2.10 -24.33 -45.82
CA MET A 1017 2.49 -25.55 -46.57
C MET A 1017 2.91 -26.73 -45.67
N GLU A 1018 2.90 -26.59 -44.34
CA GLU A 1018 3.23 -27.69 -43.43
C GLU A 1018 2.02 -28.63 -43.29
N SER A 1019 2.26 -29.94 -43.20
CA SER A 1019 1.19 -30.92 -43.09
C SER A 1019 0.44 -30.73 -41.77
N GLY A 1020 -0.87 -30.46 -41.86
CA GLY A 1020 -1.70 -30.13 -40.69
C GLY A 1020 -1.68 -28.65 -40.28
N ALA A 1021 -0.96 -27.77 -40.99
CA ALA A 1021 -0.96 -26.33 -40.71
C ALA A 1021 -2.37 -25.73 -40.80
N VAL A 1022 -3.10 -26.07 -41.87
CA VAL A 1022 -4.53 -25.80 -42.00
C VAL A 1022 -5.26 -27.12 -41.79
N ILE A 1023 -6.15 -27.14 -40.81
CA ILE A 1023 -6.95 -28.30 -40.43
C ILE A 1023 -8.24 -28.33 -41.25
N GLN A 1024 -8.88 -27.16 -41.44
CA GLN A 1024 -10.08 -27.00 -42.27
C GLN A 1024 -10.14 -25.58 -42.85
N ASP A 1025 -10.09 -25.44 -44.18
CA ASP A 1025 -10.06 -24.13 -44.88
C ASP A 1025 -11.30 -23.26 -44.64
N VAL A 1026 -12.48 -23.89 -44.49
CA VAL A 1026 -13.75 -23.20 -44.22
C VAL A 1026 -14.51 -23.92 -43.11
N THR A 1027 -14.65 -23.26 -41.96
CA THR A 1027 -15.37 -23.76 -40.78
C THR A 1027 -16.84 -23.33 -40.80
N ALA A 1028 -17.08 -22.02 -40.74
CA ALA A 1028 -18.41 -21.42 -40.65
C ALA A 1028 -18.54 -20.13 -41.48
N VAL A 1029 -19.79 -19.70 -41.70
CA VAL A 1029 -20.09 -18.33 -42.13
C VAL A 1029 -20.23 -17.44 -40.90
N HIS A 1030 -19.50 -16.33 -40.86
CA HIS A 1030 -19.53 -15.37 -39.75
C HIS A 1030 -20.30 -14.11 -40.15
N VAL A 1031 -21.13 -13.63 -39.24
CA VAL A 1031 -21.86 -12.35 -39.32
C VAL A 1031 -21.98 -11.73 -37.93
N SER A 1032 -22.17 -10.41 -37.86
CA SER A 1032 -22.45 -9.71 -36.60
C SER A 1032 -23.81 -9.04 -36.67
N VAL A 1033 -24.64 -9.23 -35.63
CA VAL A 1033 -25.91 -8.53 -35.45
C VAL A 1033 -25.85 -7.73 -34.15
N ARG A 1034 -25.45 -6.45 -34.26
CA ARG A 1034 -25.16 -5.56 -33.13
C ARG A 1034 -25.38 -4.08 -33.49
N HIS A 1035 -25.33 -3.20 -32.50
CA HIS A 1035 -25.55 -1.76 -32.68
C HIS A 1035 -24.37 -1.10 -33.41
N PHE A 1036 -24.51 -0.95 -34.73
CA PHE A 1036 -23.72 -0.02 -35.52
C PHE A 1036 -24.43 1.35 -35.61
N GLU A 1037 -23.69 2.42 -35.92
CA GLU A 1037 -24.32 3.70 -36.32
C GLU A 1037 -25.20 3.49 -37.56
N LYS A 1038 -24.67 2.74 -38.54
CA LYS A 1038 -25.37 2.19 -39.71
C LYS A 1038 -24.68 0.87 -40.10
N PRO A 1039 -25.40 -0.17 -40.56
CA PRO A 1039 -26.86 -0.27 -40.71
C PRO A 1039 -27.59 -0.61 -39.40
N SER A 1040 -28.90 -0.32 -39.32
CA SER A 1040 -29.71 -0.65 -38.13
C SER A 1040 -29.89 -2.17 -37.92
N ILE A 1041 -30.16 -2.62 -36.68
CA ILE A 1041 -30.50 -4.02 -36.37
C ILE A 1041 -31.60 -4.56 -37.29
N SER A 1042 -32.66 -3.77 -37.52
CA SER A 1042 -33.77 -4.16 -38.41
C SER A 1042 -33.32 -4.38 -39.85
N THR A 1043 -32.34 -3.59 -40.32
CA THR A 1043 -31.71 -3.77 -41.64
C THR A 1043 -30.86 -5.04 -41.67
N GLN A 1044 -30.05 -5.29 -40.65
CA GLN A 1044 -29.20 -6.49 -40.53
C GLN A 1044 -30.03 -7.79 -40.52
N ILE A 1045 -31.10 -7.83 -39.71
CA ILE A 1045 -32.06 -8.94 -39.67
C ILE A 1045 -32.82 -9.10 -41.00
N ALA A 1046 -33.18 -7.99 -41.67
CA ALA A 1046 -33.77 -8.04 -43.01
C ALA A 1046 -32.80 -8.59 -44.07
N THR A 1047 -31.51 -8.27 -43.97
CA THR A 1047 -30.45 -8.86 -44.80
C THR A 1047 -30.36 -10.37 -44.57
N LEU A 1048 -30.25 -10.86 -43.34
CA LEU A 1048 -30.26 -12.31 -43.04
C LEU A 1048 -31.50 -13.00 -43.63
N ARG A 1049 -32.70 -12.45 -43.39
CA ARG A 1049 -33.93 -13.00 -43.97
C ARG A 1049 -33.88 -13.04 -45.50
N ARG A 1050 -33.37 -11.99 -46.16
CA ARG A 1050 -33.19 -11.96 -47.62
C ARG A 1050 -32.22 -13.05 -48.12
N LEU A 1051 -31.09 -13.26 -47.43
CA LEU A 1051 -30.07 -14.25 -47.78
C LEU A 1051 -30.59 -15.70 -47.70
N PHE A 1052 -31.53 -15.99 -46.80
CA PHE A 1052 -32.15 -17.32 -46.68
C PHE A 1052 -33.40 -17.54 -47.55
N HIS A 1053 -34.16 -16.48 -47.86
CA HIS A 1053 -35.39 -16.59 -48.66
C HIS A 1053 -35.15 -16.60 -50.17
N ASN A 1054 -34.18 -15.83 -50.66
CA ASN A 1054 -33.97 -15.63 -52.09
C ASN A 1054 -32.74 -16.41 -52.57
N LYS A 1055 -32.77 -16.89 -53.81
CA LYS A 1055 -31.53 -17.32 -54.47
C LYS A 1055 -30.65 -16.08 -54.67
N VAL A 1056 -29.49 -16.08 -54.02
CA VAL A 1056 -28.42 -15.11 -54.22
C VAL A 1056 -27.33 -15.79 -55.05
N ASP A 1057 -26.75 -15.08 -56.00
CA ASP A 1057 -25.61 -15.57 -56.80
C ASP A 1057 -24.28 -15.15 -56.16
N GLY A 1058 -23.14 -15.66 -56.65
CA GLY A 1058 -21.81 -15.38 -56.10
C GLY A 1058 -21.46 -16.21 -54.85
N SER A 1059 -20.37 -15.85 -54.16
CA SER A 1059 -19.85 -16.68 -53.05
C SER A 1059 -20.73 -16.59 -51.81
N VAL A 1060 -21.28 -15.42 -51.48
CA VAL A 1060 -22.31 -15.27 -50.42
C VAL A 1060 -23.45 -16.27 -50.63
N GLY A 1061 -24.03 -16.34 -51.83
CA GLY A 1061 -25.11 -17.26 -52.14
C GLY A 1061 -24.73 -18.74 -51.97
N HIS A 1062 -23.54 -19.13 -52.45
CA HIS A 1062 -23.03 -20.49 -52.31
C HIS A 1062 -22.87 -20.93 -50.85
N TYR A 1063 -22.31 -20.07 -50.00
CA TYR A 1063 -22.07 -20.42 -48.60
C TYR A 1063 -23.34 -20.31 -47.74
N PHE A 1064 -24.22 -19.35 -47.98
CA PHE A 1064 -25.54 -19.31 -47.33
C PHE A 1064 -26.42 -20.50 -47.73
N GLU A 1065 -26.28 -21.05 -48.95
CA GLU A 1065 -26.94 -22.32 -49.34
C GLU A 1065 -26.37 -23.52 -48.56
N LYS A 1066 -25.05 -23.60 -48.34
CA LYS A 1066 -24.44 -24.63 -47.47
C LYS A 1066 -24.92 -24.53 -46.03
N VAL A 1067 -25.11 -23.31 -45.51
CA VAL A 1067 -25.71 -23.05 -44.20
C VAL A 1067 -27.17 -23.50 -44.17
N ARG A 1068 -27.98 -23.08 -45.15
CA ARG A 1068 -29.43 -23.43 -45.28
C ARG A 1068 -29.67 -24.94 -45.39
N THR A 1069 -28.69 -25.68 -45.90
CA THR A 1069 -28.72 -27.15 -46.04
C THR A 1069 -28.02 -27.89 -44.88
N GLY A 1070 -27.55 -27.18 -43.85
CA GLY A 1070 -26.98 -27.76 -42.62
C GLY A 1070 -25.56 -28.30 -42.75
N HIS A 1071 -24.85 -28.04 -43.85
CA HIS A 1071 -23.47 -28.51 -44.06
C HIS A 1071 -22.47 -27.79 -43.16
N ILE A 1072 -22.57 -26.45 -43.06
CA ILE A 1072 -21.74 -25.60 -42.21
C ILE A 1072 -22.63 -24.72 -41.31
N PRO A 1073 -22.19 -24.29 -40.13
CA PRO A 1073 -22.97 -23.41 -39.27
C PRO A 1073 -22.92 -21.94 -39.71
N LEU A 1074 -23.92 -21.18 -39.25
CA LEU A 1074 -23.88 -19.72 -39.18
C LEU A 1074 -23.47 -19.30 -37.77
N VAL A 1075 -22.37 -18.56 -37.67
CA VAL A 1075 -21.90 -17.97 -36.41
C VAL A 1075 -22.31 -16.51 -36.40
N ILE A 1076 -23.05 -16.11 -35.37
CA ILE A 1076 -23.60 -14.76 -35.24
C ILE A 1076 -23.05 -14.12 -33.98
N GLU A 1077 -22.28 -13.04 -34.11
CA GLU A 1077 -21.98 -12.18 -32.97
C GLU A 1077 -23.25 -11.43 -32.56
N ALA A 1078 -23.75 -11.67 -31.35
CA ALA A 1078 -24.90 -10.97 -30.79
C ALA A 1078 -24.84 -11.03 -29.26
N HIS A 1079 -24.88 -9.86 -28.61
CA HIS A 1079 -24.74 -9.75 -27.15
C HIS A 1079 -26.09 -9.57 -26.44
N SER A 1080 -26.97 -8.74 -27.01
CA SER A 1080 -28.28 -8.39 -26.45
C SER A 1080 -29.30 -9.53 -26.54
N ALA A 1081 -30.01 -9.80 -25.44
CA ALA A 1081 -31.06 -10.80 -25.38
C ALA A 1081 -32.20 -10.52 -26.40
N ASP A 1082 -32.52 -9.24 -26.65
CA ASP A 1082 -33.59 -8.88 -27.59
C ASP A 1082 -33.20 -9.21 -29.05
N ILE A 1083 -31.91 -9.12 -29.38
CA ILE A 1083 -31.36 -9.54 -30.67
C ILE A 1083 -31.36 -11.07 -30.74
N ILE A 1084 -30.86 -11.75 -29.70
CA ILE A 1084 -30.82 -13.22 -29.63
C ILE A 1084 -32.23 -13.83 -29.76
N ALA A 1085 -33.25 -13.26 -29.11
CA ALA A 1085 -34.64 -13.67 -29.28
C ALA A 1085 -35.13 -13.50 -30.72
N THR A 1086 -34.76 -12.40 -31.38
CA THR A 1086 -35.08 -12.16 -32.80
C THR A 1086 -34.41 -13.19 -33.71
N LEU A 1087 -33.17 -13.60 -33.41
CA LEU A 1087 -32.44 -14.64 -34.13
C LEU A 1087 -33.05 -16.05 -33.91
N ILE A 1088 -33.52 -16.36 -32.70
CA ILE A 1088 -34.27 -17.60 -32.41
C ILE A 1088 -35.58 -17.66 -33.21
N ILE A 1089 -36.29 -16.54 -33.33
CA ILE A 1089 -37.51 -16.44 -34.16
C ILE A 1089 -37.15 -16.63 -35.64
N LEU A 1090 -36.12 -15.95 -36.14
CA LEU A 1090 -35.65 -16.08 -37.52
C LEU A 1090 -35.21 -17.51 -37.86
N LYS A 1091 -34.53 -18.22 -36.94
CA LYS A 1091 -34.20 -19.64 -37.10
C LYS A 1091 -35.47 -20.46 -37.36
N LYS A 1092 -36.49 -20.30 -36.51
CA LYS A 1092 -37.78 -21.01 -36.63
C LYS A 1092 -38.52 -20.65 -37.93
N GLU A 1093 -38.47 -19.40 -38.39
CA GLU A 1093 -39.00 -18.99 -39.70
C GLU A 1093 -38.33 -19.76 -40.85
N ILE A 1094 -36.98 -19.83 -40.85
CA ILE A 1094 -36.20 -20.47 -41.92
C ILE A 1094 -36.39 -22.00 -41.90
N GLU A 1095 -36.34 -22.64 -40.74
CA GLU A 1095 -36.50 -24.09 -40.60
C GLU A 1095 -37.91 -24.56 -41.01
N ALA A 1096 -38.94 -23.79 -40.71
CA ALA A 1096 -40.31 -24.07 -41.16
C ALA A 1096 -40.44 -24.05 -42.71
N MET A 1097 -39.61 -23.25 -43.39
CA MET A 1097 -39.56 -23.17 -44.86
C MET A 1097 -38.65 -24.24 -45.48
N SER A 1098 -37.45 -24.44 -44.94
CA SER A 1098 -36.45 -25.38 -45.49
C SER A 1098 -36.80 -26.84 -45.19
N ARG A 1099 -37.47 -27.11 -44.07
CA ARG A 1099 -37.62 -28.43 -43.42
C ARG A 1099 -36.29 -29.11 -43.08
N ILE A 1100 -35.22 -28.33 -42.98
CA ILE A 1100 -33.87 -28.77 -42.62
C ILE A 1100 -33.44 -27.97 -41.38
N PRO A 1101 -32.97 -28.63 -40.30
CA PRO A 1101 -32.51 -27.93 -39.10
C PRO A 1101 -31.28 -27.07 -39.41
N LEU A 1102 -31.28 -25.84 -38.89
CA LEU A 1102 -30.28 -24.82 -39.16
C LEU A 1102 -29.24 -24.77 -38.03
N LYS A 1103 -27.98 -25.02 -38.34
CA LYS A 1103 -26.89 -24.91 -37.34
C LYS A 1103 -26.58 -23.43 -37.11
N ILE A 1104 -26.91 -22.91 -35.92
CA ILE A 1104 -26.59 -21.55 -35.49
C ILE A 1104 -25.79 -21.61 -34.19
N THR A 1105 -24.73 -20.80 -34.12
CA THR A 1105 -23.96 -20.52 -32.91
C THR A 1105 -23.99 -19.03 -32.65
N ILE A 1106 -24.26 -18.61 -31.41
CA ILE A 1106 -24.13 -17.21 -30.99
C ILE A 1106 -22.78 -17.00 -30.33
N THR A 1107 -22.06 -15.94 -30.69
CA THR A 1107 -20.81 -15.53 -30.05
C THR A 1107 -20.93 -14.17 -29.37
N GLY A 1108 -20.08 -13.91 -28.37
CA GLY A 1108 -20.15 -12.73 -27.52
C GLY A 1108 -21.16 -12.97 -26.39
N ALA A 1109 -22.46 -12.95 -26.75
CA ALA A 1109 -23.53 -13.60 -25.99
C ALA A 1109 -23.70 -13.14 -24.52
N ALA A 1110 -23.30 -11.90 -24.20
CA ALA A 1110 -23.28 -11.36 -22.83
C ALA A 1110 -24.61 -11.53 -22.06
N GLU A 1111 -25.74 -11.32 -22.71
CA GLU A 1111 -27.08 -11.45 -22.11
C GLU A 1111 -27.76 -12.81 -22.41
N ALA A 1112 -27.07 -13.77 -23.03
CA ALA A 1112 -27.65 -15.05 -23.46
C ALA A 1112 -28.21 -15.92 -22.32
N HIS A 1113 -27.69 -15.74 -21.10
CA HIS A 1113 -28.19 -16.41 -19.90
C HIS A 1113 -29.67 -16.06 -19.61
N LEU A 1114 -30.18 -14.92 -20.08
CA LEU A 1114 -31.60 -14.54 -19.96
C LEU A 1114 -32.53 -15.39 -20.86
N LEU A 1115 -31.96 -16.11 -21.84
CA LEU A 1115 -32.67 -16.93 -22.82
C LEU A 1115 -32.13 -18.37 -22.89
N ALA A 1116 -31.49 -18.84 -21.80
CA ALA A 1116 -30.80 -20.12 -21.76
C ALA A 1116 -31.73 -21.31 -22.11
N ASN A 1117 -33.00 -21.27 -21.67
CA ASN A 1117 -33.99 -22.30 -21.99
C ASN A 1117 -34.42 -22.25 -23.46
N GLU A 1118 -34.63 -21.05 -24.00
CA GLU A 1118 -35.04 -20.81 -25.38
C GLU A 1118 -33.94 -21.20 -26.38
N LEU A 1119 -32.67 -20.93 -26.03
CA LEU A 1119 -31.48 -21.35 -26.78
C LEU A 1119 -31.37 -22.88 -26.82
N ALA A 1120 -31.51 -23.54 -25.67
CA ALA A 1120 -31.47 -25.00 -25.58
C ALA A 1120 -32.63 -25.67 -26.36
N GLN A 1121 -33.86 -25.13 -26.24
CA GLN A 1121 -35.02 -25.60 -27.01
C GLN A 1121 -34.87 -25.38 -28.52
N ALA A 1122 -34.12 -24.36 -28.93
CA ALA A 1122 -33.87 -24.04 -30.32
C ALA A 1122 -32.64 -24.77 -30.90
N ASP A 1123 -31.92 -25.60 -30.13
CA ASP A 1123 -30.62 -26.18 -30.49
C ASP A 1123 -29.67 -25.11 -31.06
N ILE A 1124 -29.47 -24.05 -30.27
CA ILE A 1124 -28.51 -22.98 -30.54
C ILE A 1124 -27.45 -23.01 -29.44
N GLY A 1125 -26.21 -23.21 -29.83
CA GLY A 1125 -25.07 -23.15 -28.92
C GLY A 1125 -24.48 -21.75 -28.78
N VAL A 1126 -23.66 -21.56 -27.76
CA VAL A 1126 -23.11 -20.26 -27.37
C VAL A 1126 -21.61 -20.35 -27.14
N ILE A 1127 -20.84 -19.39 -27.68
CA ILE A 1127 -19.46 -19.17 -27.28
C ILE A 1127 -19.38 -17.81 -26.56
N LEU A 1128 -18.96 -17.83 -25.29
CA LEU A 1128 -18.81 -16.61 -24.50
C LEU A 1128 -17.43 -15.99 -24.78
N VAL A 1129 -17.44 -14.72 -25.22
CA VAL A 1129 -16.25 -13.92 -25.50
C VAL A 1129 -16.50 -12.51 -24.97
N PRO A 1130 -15.92 -12.10 -23.83
CA PRO A 1130 -15.01 -12.86 -22.97
C PRO A 1130 -15.69 -13.98 -22.16
N SER A 1131 -14.87 -14.89 -21.62
CA SER A 1131 -15.27 -15.96 -20.68
C SER A 1131 -15.96 -15.45 -19.41
N ARG A 1132 -15.44 -14.34 -18.86
CA ARG A 1132 -15.89 -13.68 -17.63
C ARG A 1132 -16.59 -12.38 -18.01
N SER A 1133 -17.92 -12.38 -17.91
CA SER A 1133 -18.76 -11.29 -18.41
C SER A 1133 -18.43 -9.94 -17.75
N PHE A 1134 -18.22 -8.91 -18.57
CA PHE A 1134 -18.02 -7.51 -18.21
C PHE A 1134 -18.81 -6.64 -19.21
N PRO A 1135 -19.46 -5.52 -18.80
CA PRO A 1135 -20.31 -4.76 -19.69
C PRO A 1135 -19.49 -3.75 -20.51
N TYR A 1136 -18.75 -4.21 -21.53
CA TYR A 1136 -17.89 -3.33 -22.34
C TYR A 1136 -18.71 -2.32 -23.14
N VAL A 1137 -19.80 -2.77 -23.79
CA VAL A 1137 -20.70 -1.90 -24.57
C VAL A 1137 -22.14 -1.98 -24.10
N TRP A 1138 -22.97 -1.04 -24.54
CA TRP A 1138 -24.38 -0.92 -24.11
C TRP A 1138 -25.24 -2.19 -24.30
N GLU A 1139 -24.88 -3.03 -25.27
CA GLU A 1139 -25.56 -4.30 -25.55
C GLU A 1139 -25.30 -5.38 -24.48
N ASP A 1140 -24.26 -5.20 -23.67
CA ASP A 1140 -23.79 -6.15 -22.68
C ASP A 1140 -24.29 -5.78 -21.27
N ARG A 1141 -25.01 -4.65 -21.13
CA ARG A 1141 -25.32 -4.02 -19.83
C ARG A 1141 -26.03 -4.93 -18.82
N ARG A 1142 -26.78 -5.96 -19.26
CA ARG A 1142 -27.40 -6.97 -18.37
C ARG A 1142 -26.54 -8.22 -18.20
N ILE A 1143 -25.22 -8.10 -18.01
CA ILE A 1143 -24.34 -9.24 -17.72
C ILE A 1143 -24.81 -10.06 -16.49
N LEU A 1144 -24.44 -11.34 -16.46
CA LEU A 1144 -24.42 -12.16 -15.25
C LEU A 1144 -22.98 -12.23 -14.73
N PRO A 1145 -22.60 -11.43 -13.71
CA PRO A 1145 -21.19 -11.24 -13.34
C PRO A 1145 -20.52 -12.46 -12.71
N GLY A 1146 -21.29 -13.43 -12.19
CA GLY A 1146 -20.75 -14.54 -11.40
C GLY A 1146 -20.51 -14.17 -9.92
N PRO A 1147 -19.84 -15.06 -9.16
CA PRO A 1147 -19.44 -14.82 -7.78
C PRO A 1147 -18.49 -13.61 -7.63
N PRO A 1148 -18.55 -12.84 -6.52
CA PRO A 1148 -19.45 -13.01 -5.38
C PRO A 1148 -20.83 -12.37 -5.54
N LEU A 1149 -21.08 -11.61 -6.62
CA LEU A 1149 -22.31 -10.84 -6.79
C LEU A 1149 -23.53 -11.72 -7.12
N THR A 1150 -23.31 -12.87 -7.76
CA THR A 1150 -24.37 -13.79 -8.19
C THR A 1150 -23.94 -15.25 -8.01
N ASN A 1151 -24.90 -16.14 -7.75
CA ASN A 1151 -24.67 -17.57 -7.47
C ASN A 1151 -24.11 -18.38 -8.66
N GLN A 1152 -24.22 -17.84 -9.87
CA GLN A 1152 -23.87 -18.50 -11.11
C GLN A 1152 -23.25 -17.49 -12.06
N SER A 1153 -22.22 -17.90 -12.81
CA SER A 1153 -21.71 -17.17 -13.97
C SER A 1153 -22.53 -17.52 -15.23
N SER A 1154 -22.39 -16.71 -16.29
CA SER A 1154 -23.03 -16.95 -17.59
C SER A 1154 -22.81 -18.37 -18.14
N ILE A 1155 -21.60 -18.92 -17.96
CA ILE A 1155 -21.23 -20.29 -18.35
C ILE A 1155 -22.13 -21.31 -17.63
N MET A 1156 -22.28 -21.17 -16.31
CA MET A 1156 -23.07 -22.12 -15.50
C MET A 1156 -24.57 -22.06 -15.82
N ALA A 1157 -25.13 -20.86 -15.98
CA ALA A 1157 -26.55 -20.70 -16.30
C ALA A 1157 -26.91 -21.34 -17.66
N LEU A 1158 -26.03 -21.20 -18.66
CA LEU A 1158 -26.19 -21.83 -19.97
C LEU A 1158 -25.98 -23.35 -19.92
N HIS A 1159 -24.95 -23.81 -19.21
CA HIS A 1159 -24.66 -25.25 -19.06
C HIS A 1159 -25.77 -26.01 -18.34
N GLU A 1160 -26.31 -25.47 -17.23
CA GLU A 1160 -27.42 -26.08 -16.49
C GLU A 1160 -28.73 -26.13 -17.33
N ALA A 1161 -28.95 -25.15 -18.22
CA ALA A 1161 -30.02 -25.17 -19.20
C ALA A 1161 -29.79 -26.16 -20.38
N LYS A 1162 -28.63 -26.82 -20.42
CA LYS A 1162 -28.19 -27.76 -21.48
C LYS A 1162 -27.89 -27.10 -22.83
N VAL A 1163 -27.53 -25.82 -22.82
CA VAL A 1163 -26.90 -25.17 -23.99
C VAL A 1163 -25.49 -25.74 -24.16
N VAL A 1164 -25.07 -25.99 -25.41
CA VAL A 1164 -23.66 -26.31 -25.70
C VAL A 1164 -22.86 -25.01 -25.58
N VAL A 1165 -22.03 -24.91 -24.54
CA VAL A 1165 -21.22 -23.72 -24.24
C VAL A 1165 -19.78 -23.93 -24.68
N GLY A 1166 -19.19 -22.91 -25.30
CA GLY A 1166 -17.75 -22.75 -25.48
C GLY A 1166 -17.24 -21.50 -24.76
N ILE A 1167 -15.94 -21.49 -24.45
CA ILE A 1167 -15.20 -20.28 -24.02
C ILE A 1167 -14.27 -19.84 -25.14
N GLY A 1168 -14.31 -18.55 -25.50
CA GLY A 1168 -13.35 -17.94 -26.41
C GLY A 1168 -12.55 -16.79 -25.77
N CYS A 1169 -11.53 -16.36 -26.50
CA CYS A 1169 -10.58 -15.32 -26.15
C CYS A 1169 -10.96 -14.02 -26.88
N GLN A 1170 -10.77 -12.86 -26.26
CA GLN A 1170 -11.09 -11.57 -26.90
C GLN A 1170 -9.91 -11.05 -27.71
N GLU A 1171 -8.72 -11.02 -27.12
CA GLU A 1171 -7.49 -10.52 -27.75
C GLU A 1171 -6.54 -11.67 -28.17
N ILE A 1172 -5.55 -11.38 -29.02
CA ILE A 1172 -4.59 -12.43 -29.46
C ILE A 1172 -3.69 -12.91 -28.32
N TRP A 1173 -3.34 -12.03 -27.37
CA TRP A 1173 -2.52 -12.36 -26.20
C TRP A 1173 -3.27 -13.17 -25.13
N ASP A 1174 -4.61 -13.12 -25.12
CA ASP A 1174 -5.46 -13.93 -24.23
C ASP A 1174 -5.38 -15.43 -24.55
N ALA A 1175 -5.03 -15.80 -25.79
CA ALA A 1175 -5.08 -17.20 -26.22
C ALA A 1175 -4.28 -18.14 -25.31
N ARG A 1176 -3.13 -17.69 -24.78
CA ARG A 1176 -2.33 -18.46 -23.81
C ARG A 1176 -2.91 -18.56 -22.40
N ASN A 1177 -3.85 -17.68 -22.05
CA ASN A 1177 -4.55 -17.65 -20.77
C ASN A 1177 -5.81 -18.53 -20.78
N LEU A 1178 -6.23 -19.06 -21.93
CA LEU A 1178 -7.37 -19.96 -22.07
C LEU A 1178 -7.37 -21.15 -21.06
N PRO A 1179 -6.24 -21.81 -20.73
CA PRO A 1179 -6.23 -22.83 -19.66
C PRO A 1179 -6.66 -22.27 -18.30
N PHE A 1180 -6.29 -21.03 -17.96
CA PHE A 1180 -6.71 -20.39 -16.72
C PHE A 1180 -8.21 -20.03 -16.74
N ASP A 1181 -8.75 -19.58 -17.87
CA ASP A 1181 -10.18 -19.27 -18.01
C ASP A 1181 -11.05 -20.52 -17.88
N VAL A 1182 -10.64 -21.62 -18.52
CA VAL A 1182 -11.31 -22.93 -18.41
C VAL A 1182 -11.19 -23.49 -16.98
N ALA A 1183 -10.01 -23.37 -16.36
CA ALA A 1183 -9.81 -23.77 -14.97
C ALA A 1183 -10.66 -22.95 -14.00
N TRP A 1184 -10.75 -21.63 -14.20
CA TRP A 1184 -11.55 -20.72 -13.39
C TRP A 1184 -13.04 -21.06 -13.48
N ALA A 1185 -13.56 -21.31 -14.69
CA ALA A 1185 -14.94 -21.75 -14.90
C ALA A 1185 -15.26 -23.05 -14.13
N ALA A 1186 -14.35 -24.02 -14.13
CA ALA A 1186 -14.49 -25.26 -13.37
C ALA A 1186 -14.43 -25.05 -11.84
N ILE A 1187 -13.59 -24.12 -11.37
CA ILE A 1187 -13.48 -23.76 -9.94
C ILE A 1187 -14.76 -23.07 -9.47
N GLU A 1188 -15.29 -22.10 -10.22
CA GLU A 1188 -16.56 -21.42 -9.88
C GLU A 1188 -17.75 -22.38 -9.88
N ALA A 1189 -17.76 -23.36 -10.80
CA ALA A 1189 -18.82 -24.36 -10.89
C ALA A 1189 -18.99 -25.19 -9.61
N GLY A 1190 -17.93 -25.36 -8.80
CA GLY A 1190 -18.02 -26.08 -7.52
C GLY A 1190 -18.36 -27.56 -7.68
N GLY A 1191 -17.84 -28.20 -8.72
CA GLY A 1191 -18.13 -29.60 -9.06
C GLY A 1191 -19.43 -29.83 -9.83
N ARG A 1192 -20.20 -28.77 -10.15
CA ARG A 1192 -21.34 -28.86 -11.09
C ARG A 1192 -20.92 -29.06 -12.55
N LEU A 1193 -19.68 -28.68 -12.88
CA LEU A 1193 -19.01 -28.95 -14.15
C LEU A 1193 -17.95 -30.03 -13.89
N SER A 1194 -17.96 -31.12 -14.65
CA SER A 1194 -16.91 -32.14 -14.53
C SER A 1194 -15.59 -31.65 -15.12
N ARG A 1195 -14.48 -32.34 -14.86
CA ARG A 1195 -13.17 -31.96 -15.43
C ARG A 1195 -13.20 -32.18 -16.95
N GLU A 1196 -13.80 -33.28 -17.39
CA GLU A 1196 -14.06 -33.61 -18.78
C GLU A 1196 -14.92 -32.55 -19.50
N ASP A 1197 -16.00 -32.07 -18.85
CA ASP A 1197 -16.84 -30.98 -19.40
C ASP A 1197 -16.06 -29.66 -19.50
N ALA A 1198 -15.22 -29.35 -18.51
CA ALA A 1198 -14.38 -28.15 -18.55
C ALA A 1198 -13.42 -28.18 -19.75
N PHE A 1199 -12.69 -29.29 -19.94
CA PHE A 1199 -11.88 -29.49 -21.16
C PHE A 1199 -12.74 -29.37 -22.43
N ALA A 1200 -13.96 -29.92 -22.45
CA ALA A 1200 -14.83 -29.86 -23.62
C ALA A 1200 -15.26 -28.43 -23.97
N ILE A 1201 -15.59 -27.60 -22.98
CA ILE A 1201 -15.94 -26.18 -23.16
C ILE A 1201 -14.77 -25.39 -23.80
N GLY A 1202 -13.52 -25.72 -23.47
CA GLY A 1202 -12.32 -25.12 -24.05
C GLY A 1202 -11.75 -25.80 -25.30
N SER A 1203 -12.42 -26.82 -25.86
CA SER A 1203 -11.91 -27.56 -27.03
C SER A 1203 -13.02 -28.13 -27.91
N LEU A 1204 -13.56 -29.30 -27.57
CA LEU A 1204 -14.55 -30.05 -28.35
C LEU A 1204 -15.80 -29.24 -28.68
N ASN A 1205 -16.30 -28.45 -27.72
CA ASN A 1205 -17.48 -27.62 -27.93
C ASN A 1205 -17.18 -26.49 -28.93
N ILE A 1206 -15.99 -25.88 -28.88
CA ILE A 1206 -15.56 -24.86 -29.84
C ILE A 1206 -15.53 -25.43 -31.26
N GLU A 1207 -14.90 -26.58 -31.47
CA GLU A 1207 -14.91 -27.28 -32.76
C GLU A 1207 -16.34 -27.60 -33.25
N ARG A 1208 -17.18 -28.19 -32.38
CA ARG A 1208 -18.56 -28.55 -32.70
C ARG A 1208 -19.42 -27.34 -33.07
N LEU A 1209 -19.28 -26.24 -32.33
CA LEU A 1209 -20.05 -25.01 -32.53
C LEU A 1209 -19.63 -24.25 -33.80
N LEU A 1210 -18.40 -24.46 -34.26
CA LEU A 1210 -17.83 -23.79 -35.43
C LEU A 1210 -17.78 -24.69 -36.68
N GLY A 1211 -18.32 -25.91 -36.61
CA GLY A 1211 -18.48 -26.78 -37.78
C GLY A 1211 -17.22 -27.51 -38.21
N VAL A 1212 -16.30 -27.75 -37.28
CA VAL A 1212 -15.12 -28.59 -37.51
C VAL A 1212 -15.51 -30.06 -37.42
N ASP A 1213 -15.15 -30.83 -38.44
CA ASP A 1213 -15.30 -32.29 -38.47
C ASP A 1213 -13.92 -32.94 -38.63
N ARG A 1214 -13.42 -33.51 -37.52
CA ARG A 1214 -12.07 -34.07 -37.39
C ARG A 1214 -12.11 -35.39 -36.64
N ASP A 1215 -11.35 -36.36 -37.12
CA ASP A 1215 -11.17 -37.66 -36.48
C ASP A 1215 -10.61 -37.52 -35.05
N ALA A 1216 -10.98 -38.41 -34.13
CA ALA A 1216 -10.48 -38.39 -32.76
C ALA A 1216 -8.98 -38.74 -32.69
N ASP A 1217 -8.53 -39.68 -33.53
CA ASP A 1217 -7.11 -39.97 -33.80
C ASP A 1217 -6.36 -38.77 -34.41
N SER A 1218 -7.12 -37.76 -34.86
CA SER A 1218 -6.70 -36.46 -35.33
C SER A 1218 -5.79 -35.67 -34.38
N ILE A 1219 -6.08 -35.77 -33.07
CA ILE A 1219 -5.98 -34.62 -32.17
C ILE A 1219 -4.63 -34.55 -31.47
N GLU A 1220 -4.09 -33.34 -31.43
CA GLU A 1220 -2.86 -33.04 -30.70
C GLU A 1220 -3.12 -33.15 -29.19
N LEU A 1221 -2.35 -34.03 -28.54
CA LEU A 1221 -2.36 -34.20 -27.08
C LEU A 1221 -1.25 -33.37 -26.45
N VAL A 1222 -1.58 -32.67 -25.38
CA VAL A 1222 -0.66 -31.86 -24.57
C VAL A 1222 -0.22 -32.68 -23.37
N ALA A 1223 1.09 -32.85 -23.21
CA ALA A 1223 1.69 -33.43 -22.03
C ALA A 1223 2.16 -32.32 -21.06
N THR A 1224 1.89 -32.52 -19.78
CA THR A 1224 2.10 -31.54 -18.71
C THR A 1224 2.86 -32.16 -17.55
N ARG A 1225 3.67 -31.37 -16.85
CA ARG A 1225 4.39 -31.77 -15.64
C ARG A 1225 3.70 -31.31 -14.37
N GLY A 1226 3.76 -32.12 -13.32
CA GLY A 1226 3.37 -31.77 -11.94
C GLY A 1226 1.86 -31.81 -11.65
N GLY A 1227 1.03 -31.38 -12.59
CA GLY A 1227 -0.44 -31.41 -12.55
C GLY A 1227 -1.02 -31.48 -13.96
N ASP A 1228 -2.35 -31.39 -14.13
CA ASP A 1228 -2.97 -31.36 -15.47
C ASP A 1228 -3.03 -29.94 -16.09
N LEU A 1229 -3.38 -29.83 -17.37
CA LEU A 1229 -3.39 -28.55 -18.13
C LEU A 1229 -4.23 -27.43 -17.49
N LEU A 1230 -5.20 -27.75 -16.65
CA LEU A 1230 -6.06 -26.80 -15.94
C LEU A 1230 -5.62 -26.57 -14.48
N ASP A 1231 -4.50 -27.15 -14.05
CA ASP A 1231 -3.92 -26.94 -12.72
C ASP A 1231 -2.91 -25.79 -12.71
N PHE A 1232 -3.06 -24.88 -11.74
CA PHE A 1232 -2.20 -23.71 -11.54
C PHE A 1232 -0.73 -24.02 -11.19
N HIS A 1233 -0.38 -25.29 -10.98
CA HIS A 1233 0.99 -25.75 -10.71
C HIS A 1233 1.58 -26.56 -11.87
N SER A 1234 0.84 -26.74 -12.97
CA SER A 1234 1.27 -27.52 -14.12
C SER A 1234 2.26 -26.76 -15.00
N LYS A 1235 3.11 -27.49 -15.72
CA LYS A 1235 4.00 -26.92 -16.74
C LYS A 1235 4.07 -27.80 -17.96
N ASN A 1236 3.71 -27.28 -19.12
CA ASN A 1236 3.72 -28.05 -20.37
C ASN A 1236 5.13 -28.53 -20.73
N THR A 1237 5.23 -29.76 -21.24
CA THR A 1237 6.48 -30.26 -21.83
C THR A 1237 6.59 -29.82 -23.28
N VAL A 1238 7.58 -28.98 -23.57
CA VAL A 1238 7.93 -28.47 -24.91
C VAL A 1238 9.10 -29.23 -25.51
#